data_AF-A0AAC8QDZ5-F1
#
_entry.id   AF-A0AAC8QDZ5-F1
#
_cell.length_a   1.000
_cell.length_b   1.000
_cell.length_c   1.000
_cell.angle_alpha   90.00
_cell.angle_beta   90.00
_cell.angle_gamma   90.00
#
_symmetry.space_group_name_H-M   'P 1'
#
loop_
_entity.id
_entity.type
_entity.pdbx_description
1 polymer ?
#
loop_
_entity_poly.entity_id
_entity_poly.type
_entity_poly.pdbx_seq_one_letter_code
_entity_poly.pdbx_strand_id
1 'polypeptide(L)'
;MNPRHLISTALLAMSLLAAPACTDPNPGPGETPTDPGPTPLPTDPNDPNNAAKDTDCDGLSDKLEFESSYGGAKTHPGLTDTDQDGLPDGLEVGVGKPVTGTSCTVPADADASLQTSPVKADSDADGLRDGAEDANHNGKVDDDETHPLLADTDCDGLRDGPTSGSVKGEDQDASGTREASETDPRRFDTDGDGISDGVEVGAITNLDEANCTGIFRPDVHPGTTTDATQPDSDGDGVSDGAEDNNQNGNVDPGELDPRNSDASGPAGQVCTTNNLRPVIFQSEEGADIKLALPPTFTEVTQIKSGTEVKGLVGYDSTAKVAFLAFRRPAPTGSTTALGDEEELQPAIASKGALSNRTAQAFKTWEGFEAVQAIYDQAGTTTDLKRRTDQLVDALLPGSTGRLGSTAAGVTGNFRLQALFVHRSNQSLVVVIAVAPIAGVTNGNRGAPAAFSIKDLSDGSALAQFGEPTAAQCERFTLPQAKVDFLFVVDDSGSMKTSQLSLAATAQSAADALNASSMDWRMAMVTSAYHVGDADDGPNVTRLRRFTRNVSKVKSWLTESSTCSASTGGTCSLPAAPESAPCPGGDTEGANGGCWIGLGGNGSEGLLGAARKAIDDMTPGTEPTASESPILARKDATLVVVLLGDADDQTTGYTSTAENCGTGGSKDKAGSQCVSILTFAEFFGTRSELSVPKNKTGRQITVHGIVCPAGKACGCSEGKTCTVTESTREFNPLPANGPQRHASVVNATGGVLGSIIDTPAIGASMDAIIADTIGNAGYKALKPPIGASIKVAMENVRDPSVCKASGDIPRSTVNGFDFDGSARTLSFFGACRPASEATQVAVSYQYWVDTVKDADGGSPCEDDPKYSETEPHHCSGPLLGCNETGDQCVCKPNCGDSCGTAALCDMNTCQCRPIIN
;
A
#
# COMPACT_ATOMS: atom_id res chain seq x y z
N MET A 1 30.22 41.30 -49.07
CA MET A 1 30.21 42.71 -49.56
C MET A 1 28.91 43.35 -49.11
N ASN A 2 28.91 44.64 -48.78
CA ASN A 2 27.73 45.43 -48.37
C ASN A 2 27.09 46.10 -49.62
N PRO A 3 25.94 46.83 -49.57
CA PRO A 3 24.98 47.09 -48.47
C PRO A 3 23.51 46.71 -48.85
N ARG A 4 22.37 47.19 -48.30
CA ARG A 4 21.90 48.38 -47.52
C ARG A 4 20.47 48.02 -46.97
N HIS A 5 19.74 48.68 -46.06
CA HIS A 5 19.74 49.97 -45.33
C HIS A 5 19.85 49.71 -43.78
N LEU A 6 19.80 50.61 -42.77
CA LEU A 6 19.27 51.97 -42.47
C LEU A 6 17.74 52.01 -42.13
N ILE A 7 17.24 52.60 -41.04
CA ILE A 7 17.64 53.71 -40.12
C ILE A 7 17.15 53.35 -38.68
N SER A 8 17.65 53.80 -37.52
CA SER A 8 18.93 54.38 -37.00
C SER A 8 18.76 54.63 -35.47
N THR A 9 19.82 54.93 -34.71
CA THR A 9 19.82 55.06 -33.22
C THR A 9 20.47 56.33 -32.66
N ALA A 10 20.22 56.63 -31.38
CA ALA A 10 21.06 57.42 -30.46
C ALA A 10 20.67 57.10 -28.99
N LEU A 11 21.49 57.10 -27.94
CA LEU A 11 22.91 56.81 -27.65
C LEU A 11 23.37 57.68 -26.46
N LEU A 12 23.74 57.06 -25.34
CA LEU A 12 24.65 57.63 -24.34
C LEU A 12 25.32 56.50 -23.53
N ALA A 13 26.46 56.78 -22.90
CA ALA A 13 27.26 55.81 -22.14
C ALA A 13 28.21 56.52 -21.16
N MET A 14 28.60 55.86 -20.05
CA MET A 14 29.98 55.87 -19.51
C MET A 14 30.17 54.86 -18.35
N SER A 15 31.34 54.87 -17.68
CA SER A 15 31.99 53.67 -17.12
C SER A 15 32.42 53.75 -15.64
N LEU A 16 32.80 52.57 -15.11
CA LEU A 16 33.28 52.27 -13.75
C LEU A 16 34.29 53.26 -13.13
N LEU A 17 34.21 53.41 -11.80
CA LEU A 17 35.30 53.25 -10.82
C LEU A 17 34.68 53.06 -9.39
N ALA A 18 35.47 52.66 -8.38
CA ALA A 18 34.96 51.88 -7.24
C ALA A 18 35.26 52.40 -5.80
N ALA A 19 34.61 51.74 -4.82
CA ALA A 19 34.82 51.73 -3.35
C ALA A 19 34.24 52.90 -2.52
N PRO A 20 33.99 52.71 -1.18
CA PRO A 20 33.91 51.49 -0.38
C PRO A 20 32.56 51.33 0.38
N ALA A 21 32.47 50.36 1.31
CA ALA A 21 31.28 50.08 2.12
C ALA A 21 30.95 51.14 3.19
N CYS A 22 29.65 51.26 3.51
CA CYS A 22 29.10 51.84 4.75
C CYS A 22 27.90 50.98 5.22
N THR A 23 27.55 51.10 6.49
CA THR A 23 26.51 50.28 7.16
C THR A 23 25.12 50.88 7.04
N ASP A 24 24.12 50.01 7.20
CA ASP A 24 22.73 50.32 7.60
C ASP A 24 22.69 51.34 8.77
N PRO A 25 21.72 52.29 8.81
CA PRO A 25 20.32 51.97 9.13
C PRO A 25 19.22 52.63 8.26
N ASN A 26 18.05 51.97 8.25
CA ASN A 26 16.66 52.50 8.22
C ASN A 26 15.85 52.33 6.90
N PRO A 27 14.61 51.78 6.95
CA PRO A 27 13.85 51.34 5.76
C PRO A 27 12.91 52.41 5.13
N GLY A 28 12.25 52.01 4.03
CA GLY A 28 11.23 52.74 3.24
C GLY A 28 11.55 52.76 1.73
N PRO A 29 10.58 52.91 0.82
CA PRO A 29 9.14 53.21 0.99
C PRO A 29 8.24 51.96 0.85
N GLY A 30 6.92 52.01 1.07
CA GLY A 30 6.09 53.15 1.51
C GLY A 30 4.91 53.49 0.58
N GLU A 31 3.91 52.62 0.54
CA GLU A 31 2.53 52.94 0.11
C GLU A 31 1.76 53.61 1.28
N THR A 32 0.61 54.25 1.01
CA THR A 32 -0.18 54.94 2.05
C THR A 32 -1.69 54.75 1.89
N PRO A 33 -2.36 54.03 2.81
CA PRO A 33 -3.75 54.30 3.14
C PRO A 33 -3.82 55.68 3.81
N THR A 34 -4.64 56.60 3.30
CA THR A 34 -4.92 57.87 4.00
C THR A 34 -6.25 57.82 4.73
N ASP A 35 -6.34 56.93 5.72
CA ASP A 35 -7.22 57.12 6.86
C ASP A 35 -6.33 57.25 8.10
N PRO A 36 -6.45 58.30 8.94
CA PRO A 36 -5.82 58.28 10.25
C PRO A 36 -6.50 57.20 11.09
N GLY A 37 -5.75 56.12 11.37
CA GLY A 37 -6.19 55.02 12.24
C GLY A 37 -6.82 55.50 13.56
N PRO A 38 -7.71 54.69 14.16
CA PRO A 38 -8.66 55.12 15.19
C PRO A 38 -8.00 56.02 16.24
N THR A 39 -8.52 57.23 16.43
CA THR A 39 -7.89 58.19 17.36
C THR A 39 -8.00 57.64 18.79
N PRO A 40 -6.88 57.39 19.51
CA PRO A 40 -6.97 56.65 20.75
C PRO A 40 -7.85 57.30 21.81
N LEU A 41 -8.61 56.47 22.53
CA LEU A 41 -9.49 56.91 23.60
C LEU A 41 -8.69 57.50 24.79
N PRO A 42 -9.24 58.46 25.56
CA PRO A 42 -8.43 59.24 26.51
C PRO A 42 -8.17 58.49 27.83
N THR A 43 -6.91 58.13 28.06
CA THR A 43 -6.47 57.29 29.19
C THR A 43 -5.59 58.05 30.19
N ASP A 44 -5.40 57.49 31.39
CA ASP A 44 -4.45 58.01 32.39
C ASP A 44 -3.71 56.87 33.10
N PRO A 45 -2.38 56.70 32.90
CA PRO A 45 -1.59 55.66 33.58
C PRO A 45 -1.46 55.86 35.10
N ASN A 46 -2.01 56.93 35.67
CA ASN A 46 -2.00 57.23 37.11
C ASN A 46 -3.35 56.97 37.80
N ASP A 47 -4.41 56.61 37.07
CA ASP A 47 -5.73 56.38 37.67
C ASP A 47 -5.73 55.04 38.45
N PRO A 48 -6.05 55.05 39.76
CA PRO A 48 -6.00 53.86 40.60
C PRO A 48 -7.05 52.78 40.24
N ASN A 49 -7.98 53.06 39.32
CA ASN A 49 -9.02 52.13 38.90
C ASN A 49 -8.68 51.33 37.64
N ASN A 50 -7.51 51.54 37.02
CA ASN A 50 -7.09 50.90 35.77
C ASN A 50 -7.09 49.35 35.80
N ALA A 51 -7.12 48.73 36.98
CA ALA A 51 -7.27 47.28 37.15
C ALA A 51 -8.73 46.76 37.00
N ALA A 52 -9.69 47.66 36.78
CA ALA A 52 -11.12 47.38 36.60
C ALA A 52 -11.75 48.32 35.55
N LYS A 53 -10.90 48.83 34.66
CA LYS A 53 -11.26 49.49 33.40
C LYS A 53 -10.72 48.64 32.25
N ASP A 54 -11.27 48.95 31.10
CA ASP A 54 -11.17 48.31 29.80
C ASP A 54 -11.89 49.38 28.94
N THR A 55 -11.10 50.22 28.28
CA THR A 55 -11.48 51.59 27.89
C THR A 55 -11.95 51.68 26.43
N ASP A 56 -11.49 50.73 25.63
CA ASP A 56 -11.71 50.46 24.21
C ASP A 56 -12.46 49.14 23.96
N CYS A 57 -12.69 48.31 24.98
CA CYS A 57 -13.48 47.09 24.91
C CYS A 57 -12.85 45.94 24.13
N ASP A 58 -11.52 45.75 24.23
CA ASP A 58 -10.76 44.63 23.65
C ASP A 58 -10.83 43.34 24.50
N GLY A 59 -10.88 43.48 25.83
CA GLY A 59 -10.82 42.38 26.82
C GLY A 59 -9.61 42.44 27.76
N LEU A 60 -8.60 43.25 27.44
CA LEU A 60 -7.54 43.61 28.36
C LEU A 60 -8.04 44.72 29.31
N SER A 61 -7.17 45.20 30.19
CA SER A 61 -7.50 46.29 31.11
C SER A 61 -6.42 47.34 31.04
N ASP A 62 -6.80 48.63 31.20
CA ASP A 62 -5.87 49.77 31.15
C ASP A 62 -4.54 49.44 31.86
N LYS A 63 -4.62 48.82 33.05
CA LYS A 63 -3.45 48.45 33.86
C LYS A 63 -2.62 47.32 33.26
N LEU A 64 -3.25 46.29 32.71
CA LEU A 64 -2.55 45.14 32.13
C LEU A 64 -1.67 45.61 30.98
N GLU A 65 -2.20 46.41 30.07
CA GLU A 65 -1.49 46.96 28.92
C GLU A 65 -0.39 47.97 29.34
N PHE A 66 -0.73 48.89 30.26
CA PHE A 66 0.27 49.80 30.84
C PHE A 66 1.42 49.06 31.56
N GLU A 67 1.25 47.81 32.01
CA GLU A 67 2.28 47.03 32.73
C GLU A 67 2.96 45.92 31.90
N SER A 68 2.22 45.06 31.20
CA SER A 68 2.68 43.95 30.33
C SER A 68 3.54 44.42 29.15
N SER A 69 4.23 43.50 28.47
CA SER A 69 4.98 43.82 27.26
C SER A 69 5.06 42.59 26.35
N TYR A 70 4.67 42.79 25.10
CA TYR A 70 4.64 41.81 24.02
C TYR A 70 5.72 42.22 23.02
N GLY A 71 6.60 41.30 22.59
CA GLY A 71 7.76 41.61 21.72
C GLY A 71 8.79 42.64 22.24
N GLY A 72 8.57 43.27 23.40
CA GLY A 72 9.30 44.47 23.87
C GLY A 72 8.55 45.80 23.62
N ALA A 73 7.41 45.75 22.93
CA ALA A 73 6.41 46.81 22.82
C ALA A 73 5.28 46.62 23.86
N LYS A 74 4.18 47.36 23.72
CA LYS A 74 2.99 47.30 24.59
C LYS A 74 1.74 47.57 23.76
N THR A 75 0.66 46.90 24.11
CA THR A 75 -0.73 47.23 23.75
C THR A 75 -1.10 48.63 24.28
N HIS A 76 -2.12 49.26 23.70
CA HIS A 76 -2.44 50.67 23.94
C HIS A 76 -3.90 50.87 24.47
N PRO A 77 -4.09 51.32 25.74
CA PRO A 77 -5.40 51.45 26.45
C PRO A 77 -6.53 52.32 25.88
N GLY A 78 -6.45 52.73 24.63
CA GLY A 78 -7.54 53.41 23.92
C GLY A 78 -7.64 53.00 22.45
N LEU A 79 -7.06 51.86 22.08
CA LEU A 79 -7.08 51.23 20.77
C LEU A 79 -7.50 49.78 20.97
N THR A 80 -8.64 49.38 20.42
CA THR A 80 -9.13 48.00 20.50
C THR A 80 -8.19 47.01 19.79
N ASP A 81 -7.38 47.53 18.87
CA ASP A 81 -6.45 46.90 17.94
C ASP A 81 -5.25 47.87 17.85
N THR A 82 -4.08 47.46 18.35
CA THR A 82 -2.90 48.31 18.55
C THR A 82 -2.07 48.52 17.29
N ASP A 83 -1.90 47.49 16.45
CA ASP A 83 -0.98 47.51 15.30
C ASP A 83 -1.68 47.55 13.93
N GLN A 84 -3.00 47.37 13.90
CA GLN A 84 -3.91 47.50 12.77
C GLN A 84 -3.78 46.40 11.71
N ASP A 85 -3.89 45.13 12.11
CA ASP A 85 -4.32 44.03 11.21
C ASP A 85 -5.85 43.88 11.11
N GLY A 86 -6.57 43.83 12.23
CA GLY A 86 -8.02 43.59 12.33
C GLY A 86 -8.46 42.84 13.59
N LEU A 87 -7.55 42.13 14.27
CA LEU A 87 -7.82 41.42 15.53
C LEU A 87 -7.77 42.37 16.74
N PRO A 88 -8.58 42.14 17.79
CA PRO A 88 -8.43 42.89 19.03
C PRO A 88 -7.28 42.37 19.91
N ASP A 89 -6.52 43.26 20.55
CA ASP A 89 -5.39 42.93 21.43
C ASP A 89 -5.71 41.86 22.50
N GLY A 90 -6.97 41.81 22.95
CA GLY A 90 -7.49 40.83 23.90
C GLY A 90 -7.79 39.44 23.33
N LEU A 91 -8.19 39.35 22.05
CA LEU A 91 -8.42 38.07 21.37
C LEU A 91 -7.08 37.35 21.17
N GLU A 92 -6.11 38.06 20.60
CA GLU A 92 -4.77 37.57 20.27
C GLU A 92 -4.01 36.91 21.44
N VAL A 93 -4.24 37.38 22.67
CA VAL A 93 -3.57 36.85 23.87
C VAL A 93 -4.45 35.91 24.70
N GLY A 94 -5.53 35.37 24.10
CA GLY A 94 -6.41 34.35 24.67
C GLY A 94 -7.40 34.86 25.72
N VAL A 95 -8.05 36.01 25.47
CA VAL A 95 -8.95 36.69 26.43
C VAL A 95 -10.34 36.97 25.83
N GLY A 96 -11.04 35.94 25.35
CA GLY A 96 -12.47 36.07 24.97
C GLY A 96 -13.47 36.27 26.12
N LYS A 97 -13.15 37.11 27.12
CA LYS A 97 -14.04 37.51 28.24
C LYS A 97 -13.77 38.96 28.68
N PRO A 98 -14.80 39.82 28.78
CA PRO A 98 -14.62 41.23 29.13
C PRO A 98 -14.21 41.42 30.59
N VAL A 99 -13.54 42.54 30.88
CA VAL A 99 -13.02 42.83 32.22
C VAL A 99 -14.14 42.92 33.27
N THR A 100 -13.91 42.28 34.42
CA THR A 100 -14.95 42.10 35.44
C THR A 100 -15.40 43.44 36.06
N GLY A 101 -16.53 43.94 35.58
CA GLY A 101 -17.16 45.17 36.05
C GLY A 101 -17.45 46.20 34.95
N THR A 102 -16.93 46.00 33.74
CA THR A 102 -17.25 46.84 32.57
C THR A 102 -18.56 46.41 31.91
N SER A 103 -18.96 47.12 30.85
CA SER A 103 -20.08 46.76 29.98
C SER A 103 -19.62 46.49 28.55
N CYS A 104 -18.37 46.06 28.39
CA CYS A 104 -17.77 45.73 27.12
C CYS A 104 -18.32 44.40 26.56
N THR A 105 -18.22 44.25 25.24
CA THR A 105 -18.56 43.01 24.52
C THR A 105 -17.38 42.71 23.62
N VAL A 106 -16.62 41.67 23.97
CA VAL A 106 -15.44 41.19 23.24
C VAL A 106 -15.83 40.00 22.35
N PRO A 107 -15.04 39.64 21.33
CA PRO A 107 -15.18 38.38 20.61
C PRO A 107 -15.15 37.15 21.54
N ALA A 108 -15.73 36.05 21.07
CA ALA A 108 -15.60 34.77 21.73
C ALA A 108 -14.44 33.99 21.11
N ASP A 109 -13.29 34.10 21.77
CA ASP A 109 -12.09 33.26 21.62
C ASP A 109 -12.45 31.76 21.55
N ALA A 110 -12.16 31.15 20.40
CA ALA A 110 -12.46 29.76 20.07
C ALA A 110 -11.34 28.78 20.49
N ASP A 111 -10.06 29.15 20.32
CA ASP A 111 -8.92 28.40 20.87
C ASP A 111 -7.87 29.32 21.52
N ALA A 112 -8.08 29.58 22.82
CA ALA A 112 -7.19 30.37 23.67
C ALA A 112 -5.74 29.83 23.81
N SER A 113 -5.39 28.72 23.15
CA SER A 113 -4.03 28.22 23.04
C SER A 113 -3.31 28.63 21.75
N LEU A 114 -4.05 29.03 20.70
CA LEU A 114 -3.54 29.86 19.61
C LEU A 114 -3.38 31.29 20.14
N GLN A 115 -2.20 31.89 19.98
CA GLN A 115 -1.93 33.25 20.43
C GLN A 115 -0.95 33.97 19.50
N THR A 116 -1.40 35.11 18.98
CA THR A 116 -0.67 36.01 18.08
C THR A 116 -0.01 37.16 18.87
N SER A 117 0.41 38.24 18.21
CA SER A 117 1.26 39.27 18.78
C SER A 117 0.65 40.68 18.62
N PRO A 118 -0.02 41.24 19.66
CA PRO A 118 -0.84 42.48 19.60
C PRO A 118 -0.03 43.79 19.56
N VAL A 119 1.05 43.76 18.78
CA VAL A 119 2.10 44.77 18.56
C VAL A 119 2.88 44.51 17.24
N LYS A 120 2.53 43.48 16.47
CA LYS A 120 3.12 43.04 15.19
C LYS A 120 1.99 42.41 14.34
N ALA A 121 1.36 43.23 13.48
CA ALA A 121 0.19 43.01 12.60
C ALA A 121 0.37 41.95 11.47
N ASP A 122 1.05 40.86 11.80
CA ASP A 122 1.73 39.84 10.99
C ASP A 122 2.58 39.14 12.06
N SER A 123 2.33 37.91 12.49
CA SER A 123 2.99 37.32 13.67
C SER A 123 4.29 36.56 13.36
N ASP A 124 4.39 35.87 12.23
CA ASP A 124 5.56 35.04 11.87
C ASP A 124 6.54 35.66 10.83
N ALA A 125 6.11 36.70 10.08
CA ALA A 125 6.79 37.37 8.97
C ALA A 125 6.65 36.72 7.58
N ASP A 126 5.52 36.05 7.31
CA ASP A 126 5.05 35.68 5.96
C ASP A 126 4.57 36.90 5.12
N GLY A 127 4.13 37.98 5.77
CA GLY A 127 3.69 39.22 5.12
C GLY A 127 2.25 39.22 4.62
N LEU A 128 1.47 38.17 4.92
CA LEU A 128 0.05 38.27 5.19
C LEU A 128 -0.15 38.95 6.58
N ARG A 129 -1.30 38.79 7.24
CA ARG A 129 -1.63 39.51 8.48
C ARG A 129 -2.58 38.68 9.32
N ASP A 130 -2.39 38.63 10.62
CA ASP A 130 -3.14 37.74 11.52
C ASP A 130 -4.68 37.88 11.39
N GLY A 131 -5.18 39.11 11.24
CA GLY A 131 -6.61 39.41 11.00
C GLY A 131 -7.10 39.29 9.54
N ALA A 132 -6.22 39.01 8.58
CA ALA A 132 -6.58 38.52 7.24
C ALA A 132 -6.59 36.98 7.18
N GLU A 133 -5.85 36.33 8.07
CA GLU A 133 -5.74 34.88 8.19
C GLU A 133 -6.89 34.29 9.02
N ASP A 134 -7.11 34.77 10.25
CA ASP A 134 -8.36 34.59 11.01
C ASP A 134 -9.46 35.47 10.39
N ALA A 135 -9.81 35.18 9.15
CA ALA A 135 -10.73 35.93 8.30
C ALA A 135 -12.15 36.02 8.89
N ASN A 136 -12.49 35.17 9.87
CA ASN A 136 -13.74 35.25 10.63
C ASN A 136 -13.61 35.87 12.04
N HIS A 137 -12.39 36.24 12.46
CA HIS A 137 -12.01 36.90 13.71
C HIS A 137 -12.50 36.16 14.99
N ASN A 138 -12.24 34.85 15.06
CA ASN A 138 -12.68 33.99 16.17
C ASN A 138 -11.55 33.48 17.09
N GLY A 139 -10.27 33.62 16.71
CA GLY A 139 -9.13 33.14 17.48
C GLY A 139 -8.87 31.63 17.38
N LYS A 140 -9.16 31.02 16.22
CA LYS A 140 -8.82 29.64 15.85
C LYS A 140 -8.73 29.57 14.32
N VAL A 141 -7.71 28.90 13.79
CA VAL A 141 -7.61 28.55 12.36
C VAL A 141 -8.74 27.58 11.97
N ASP A 142 -9.67 28.00 11.11
CA ASP A 142 -10.67 27.13 10.46
C ASP A 142 -10.19 26.60 9.09
N ASP A 143 -10.87 25.59 8.50
CA ASP A 143 -10.39 24.92 7.27
C ASP A 143 -10.25 25.85 6.05
N ASP A 144 -10.96 26.99 6.04
CA ASP A 144 -10.90 28.01 5.00
C ASP A 144 -9.94 29.18 5.32
N GLU A 145 -9.03 29.01 6.29
CA GLU A 145 -8.08 30.02 6.78
C GLU A 145 -6.62 29.51 6.74
N THR A 146 -5.65 30.42 6.73
CA THR A 146 -4.22 30.12 6.93
C THR A 146 -3.85 30.21 8.41
N HIS A 147 -2.64 29.79 8.79
CA HIS A 147 -2.22 29.74 10.18
C HIS A 147 -1.25 30.89 10.53
N PRO A 148 -1.67 31.90 11.33
CA PRO A 148 -0.91 33.14 11.60
C PRO A 148 0.27 32.97 12.58
N LEU A 149 0.92 31.81 12.56
CA LEU A 149 2.16 31.48 13.27
C LEU A 149 3.07 30.54 12.43
N LEU A 150 2.67 30.19 11.21
CA LEU A 150 3.32 29.28 10.26
C LEU A 150 3.47 30.02 8.92
N ALA A 151 4.67 30.52 8.61
CA ALA A 151 4.92 31.30 7.38
C ALA A 151 5.01 30.45 6.08
N ASP A 152 4.30 29.33 6.05
CA ASP A 152 4.29 28.18 5.12
C ASP A 152 3.24 27.18 5.69
N THR A 153 1.94 27.50 5.58
CA THR A 153 0.86 26.78 6.32
C THR A 153 0.74 25.29 5.95
N ASP A 154 0.87 24.94 4.67
CA ASP A 154 0.73 23.56 4.19
C ASP A 154 2.06 22.79 3.99
N CYS A 155 3.19 23.48 4.20
CA CYS A 155 4.55 22.95 4.19
C CYS A 155 5.15 22.59 2.80
N ASP A 156 4.72 23.25 1.73
CA ASP A 156 5.27 23.08 0.38
C ASP A 156 6.56 23.90 0.10
N GLY A 157 6.86 24.91 0.93
CA GLY A 157 8.03 25.79 0.82
C GLY A 157 7.81 27.13 0.11
N LEU A 158 6.55 27.48 -0.18
CA LEU A 158 6.08 28.83 -0.40
C LEU A 158 5.69 29.48 0.94
N ARG A 159 5.47 30.79 0.92
CA ARG A 159 4.86 31.54 2.03
C ARG A 159 3.48 31.98 1.60
N ASP A 160 2.54 31.96 2.53
CA ASP A 160 1.12 32.20 2.27
C ASP A 160 0.89 33.57 1.59
N GLY A 161 1.53 34.61 2.11
CA GLY A 161 1.60 35.96 1.58
C GLY A 161 2.63 36.20 0.46
N PRO A 162 2.98 37.46 0.17
CA PRO A 162 3.64 37.82 -1.09
C PRO A 162 5.13 37.45 -1.18
N THR A 163 5.55 37.11 -2.41
CA THR A 163 6.95 36.82 -2.78
C THR A 163 7.96 37.84 -2.21
N SER A 164 8.81 37.38 -1.29
CA SER A 164 9.72 38.22 -0.51
C SER A 164 11.20 37.94 -0.83
N GLY A 165 11.76 38.76 -1.73
CA GLY A 165 13.19 38.81 -2.06
C GLY A 165 13.69 37.62 -2.88
N SER A 166 13.89 36.47 -2.24
CA SER A 166 14.21 35.18 -2.89
C SER A 166 13.36 34.01 -2.37
N VAL A 167 12.50 34.26 -1.38
CA VAL A 167 11.43 33.36 -0.98
C VAL A 167 10.24 33.67 -1.88
N LYS A 168 9.61 32.64 -2.44
CA LYS A 168 8.38 32.76 -3.22
C LYS A 168 7.18 32.68 -2.28
N GLY A 169 6.05 33.19 -2.73
CA GLY A 169 4.80 33.12 -2.00
C GLY A 169 3.62 33.20 -2.92
N GLU A 170 2.43 33.15 -2.35
CA GLU A 170 1.22 32.72 -3.03
C GLU A 170 0.27 33.90 -3.28
N ASP A 171 -0.30 34.48 -2.22
CA ASP A 171 -1.06 35.73 -2.30
C ASP A 171 -0.12 36.89 -2.66
N GLN A 172 -0.10 37.30 -3.93
CA GLN A 172 0.82 38.35 -4.42
C GLN A 172 0.32 39.78 -4.16
N ASP A 173 -0.91 39.98 -3.68
CA ASP A 173 -1.44 41.30 -3.34
C ASP A 173 -1.72 41.52 -1.84
N ALA A 174 -1.53 40.48 -1.02
CA ALA A 174 -1.75 40.41 0.43
C ALA A 174 -3.20 40.77 0.83
N SER A 175 -4.16 40.16 0.12
CA SER A 175 -5.60 40.35 0.37
C SER A 175 -6.23 39.35 1.34
N GLY A 176 -5.55 38.23 1.63
CA GLY A 176 -6.15 37.06 2.29
C GLY A 176 -7.14 36.32 1.40
N THR A 177 -7.13 36.56 0.08
CA THR A 177 -8.11 35.97 -0.85
C THR A 177 -7.49 35.58 -2.18
N ARG A 178 -7.17 34.29 -2.32
CA ARG A 178 -6.62 33.67 -3.53
C ARG A 178 -7.30 34.12 -4.85
N GLU A 179 -6.52 34.67 -5.78
CA GLU A 179 -6.92 34.83 -7.18
C GLU A 179 -6.77 33.52 -7.99
N ALA A 180 -7.48 33.41 -9.12
CA ALA A 180 -7.47 32.23 -9.99
C ALA A 180 -6.17 32.02 -10.82
N SER A 181 -5.11 32.77 -10.52
CA SER A 181 -3.76 32.62 -11.07
C SER A 181 -2.69 32.51 -9.98
N GLU A 182 -3.13 32.26 -8.75
CA GLU A 182 -2.30 32.01 -7.58
C GLU A 182 -2.54 30.59 -7.10
N THR A 183 -1.60 30.07 -6.33
CA THR A 183 -1.68 28.82 -5.59
C THR A 183 -2.56 29.00 -4.34
N ASP A 184 -2.75 27.97 -3.53
CA ASP A 184 -3.72 27.92 -2.45
C ASP A 184 -3.02 27.49 -1.15
N PRO A 185 -2.61 28.42 -0.25
CA PRO A 185 -1.63 28.18 0.84
C PRO A 185 -2.10 27.25 1.97
N ARG A 186 -3.19 26.52 1.74
CA ARG A 186 -3.76 25.49 2.62
C ARG A 186 -3.77 24.13 1.91
N ARG A 187 -3.07 24.03 0.77
CA ARG A 187 -3.07 22.93 -0.18
C ARG A 187 -1.73 22.86 -0.92
N PHE A 188 -0.83 22.08 -0.32
CA PHE A 188 0.49 21.61 -0.80
C PHE A 188 0.58 21.14 -2.28
N ASP A 189 -0.55 20.98 -2.96
CA ASP A 189 -0.74 20.63 -4.36
C ASP A 189 -2.06 21.32 -4.78
N THR A 190 -1.98 22.46 -5.47
CA THR A 190 -3.12 23.34 -5.80
C THR A 190 -4.03 22.77 -6.86
N ASP A 191 -3.49 22.10 -7.87
CA ASP A 191 -4.29 21.67 -9.03
C ASP A 191 -4.68 20.18 -9.01
N GLY A 192 -4.02 19.39 -8.15
CA GLY A 192 -4.35 17.99 -7.82
C GLY A 192 -3.59 16.96 -8.65
N ASP A 193 -2.49 17.36 -9.27
CA ASP A 193 -1.62 16.56 -10.14
C ASP A 193 -0.69 15.60 -9.36
N GLY A 194 -0.14 16.07 -8.24
CA GLY A 194 0.74 15.33 -7.35
C GLY A 194 2.18 15.83 -7.22
N ILE A 195 2.64 16.80 -8.01
CA ILE A 195 3.78 17.66 -7.57
C ILE A 195 3.26 18.63 -6.50
N SER A 196 4.16 19.27 -5.75
CA SER A 196 3.82 20.36 -4.85
C SER A 196 4.17 21.71 -5.46
N ASP A 197 3.34 22.72 -5.27
CA ASP A 197 3.43 24.01 -5.99
C ASP A 197 4.82 24.66 -5.83
N GLY A 198 5.37 24.56 -4.62
CA GLY A 198 6.73 24.93 -4.26
C GLY A 198 7.78 24.23 -5.12
N VAL A 199 7.68 22.92 -5.34
CA VAL A 199 8.59 22.19 -6.26
C VAL A 199 8.35 22.62 -7.70
N GLU A 200 7.11 22.79 -8.13
CA GLU A 200 6.75 23.23 -9.48
C GLU A 200 7.33 24.60 -9.83
N VAL A 201 7.33 25.54 -8.88
CA VAL A 201 7.97 26.85 -9.07
C VAL A 201 9.46 26.85 -8.70
N GLY A 202 10.01 25.76 -8.17
CA GLY A 202 11.44 25.60 -7.85
C GLY A 202 11.90 26.21 -6.52
N ALA A 203 11.13 26.00 -5.46
CA ALA A 203 11.47 26.29 -4.07
C ALA A 203 12.47 25.28 -3.51
N ILE A 204 13.42 25.78 -2.70
CA ILE A 204 14.52 24.98 -2.12
C ILE A 204 14.79 25.30 -0.64
N THR A 205 13.91 26.07 -0.01
CA THR A 205 14.07 26.55 1.36
C THR A 205 12.82 26.16 2.13
N ASN A 206 12.98 25.31 3.14
CA ASN A 206 11.93 25.13 4.15
C ASN A 206 11.82 26.45 4.92
N LEU A 207 10.62 27.04 5.02
CA LEU A 207 10.42 28.31 5.70
C LEU A 207 10.14 28.10 7.20
N ASP A 208 9.42 27.03 7.57
CA ASP A 208 9.27 26.56 8.95
C ASP A 208 9.99 25.21 9.22
N GLU A 209 11.25 25.29 9.63
CA GLU A 209 12.04 24.11 10.04
C GLU A 209 11.44 23.38 11.26
N ALA A 210 10.59 24.02 12.08
CA ALA A 210 9.98 23.39 13.25
C ALA A 210 8.77 22.51 12.89
N ASN A 211 7.90 22.98 12.00
CA ASN A 211 6.65 22.30 11.66
C ASN A 211 6.75 21.49 10.35
N CYS A 212 7.40 22.03 9.32
CA CYS A 212 7.48 21.42 7.99
C CYS A 212 8.60 20.37 7.81
N THR A 213 9.36 20.06 8.88
CA THR A 213 10.44 19.07 8.85
C THR A 213 9.94 17.66 8.50
N GLY A 214 10.28 17.23 7.28
CA GLY A 214 9.90 15.91 6.73
C GLY A 214 8.61 15.90 5.91
N ILE A 215 7.95 17.05 5.78
CA ILE A 215 6.88 17.29 4.80
C ILE A 215 7.51 17.94 3.56
N PHE A 216 8.06 19.15 3.72
CA PHE A 216 8.73 19.92 2.68
C PHE A 216 9.79 19.12 1.92
N ARG A 217 9.81 19.29 0.59
CA ARG A 217 10.82 18.73 -0.32
C ARG A 217 11.42 19.83 -1.19
N PRO A 218 12.74 20.10 -1.09
CA PRO A 218 13.38 21.05 -2.00
C PRO A 218 13.49 20.47 -3.40
N ASP A 219 13.16 21.29 -4.40
CA ASP A 219 13.40 20.99 -5.81
C ASP A 219 14.89 20.68 -6.09
N VAL A 220 15.13 19.62 -6.84
CA VAL A 220 16.45 19.14 -7.27
C VAL A 220 17.04 20.01 -8.38
N HIS A 221 16.20 20.68 -9.18
CA HIS A 221 16.62 21.54 -10.29
C HIS A 221 15.75 22.82 -10.49
N PRO A 222 15.96 23.90 -9.69
CA PRO A 222 15.25 25.20 -9.80
C PRO A 222 15.44 26.04 -11.07
N GLY A 223 15.91 25.42 -12.15
CA GLY A 223 15.90 25.96 -13.51
C GLY A 223 14.84 25.30 -14.41
N THR A 224 14.04 24.38 -13.89
CA THR A 224 12.91 23.74 -14.56
C THR A 224 11.67 23.90 -13.70
N THR A 225 10.61 24.50 -14.27
CA THR A 225 9.39 24.86 -13.56
C THR A 225 8.17 24.61 -14.43
N THR A 226 7.06 24.27 -13.79
CA THR A 226 5.73 24.04 -14.36
C THR A 226 4.78 25.17 -13.93
N ASP A 227 3.47 25.01 -14.10
CA ASP A 227 2.42 25.97 -13.73
C ASP A 227 1.42 25.28 -12.79
N ALA A 228 1.66 25.41 -11.48
CA ALA A 228 0.89 24.80 -10.37
C ALA A 228 -0.59 25.23 -10.26
N THR A 229 -1.15 25.81 -11.32
CA THR A 229 -2.58 26.08 -11.48
C THR A 229 -3.20 25.32 -12.66
N GLN A 230 -2.41 24.48 -13.36
CA GLN A 230 -2.74 23.76 -14.58
C GLN A 230 -2.09 22.35 -14.62
N PRO A 231 -2.84 21.25 -14.38
CA PRO A 231 -2.32 19.87 -14.26
C PRO A 231 -1.74 19.20 -15.53
N ASP A 232 -1.25 19.97 -16.51
CA ASP A 232 -0.76 19.57 -17.84
C ASP A 232 -0.11 20.82 -18.48
N SER A 233 1.09 21.19 -18.03
CA SER A 233 1.73 22.49 -18.34
C SER A 233 1.98 22.72 -19.83
N ASP A 234 2.17 21.66 -20.62
CA ASP A 234 2.43 21.77 -22.07
C ASP A 234 1.25 21.37 -22.98
N GLY A 235 0.23 20.71 -22.42
CA GLY A 235 -1.05 20.45 -23.07
C GLY A 235 -1.10 19.20 -23.94
N ASP A 236 -0.27 18.19 -23.66
CA ASP A 236 -0.27 16.91 -24.39
C ASP A 236 -1.20 15.84 -23.81
N GLY A 237 -1.63 16.05 -22.55
CA GLY A 237 -2.70 15.33 -21.90
C GLY A 237 -2.25 14.31 -20.86
N VAL A 238 -0.95 14.09 -20.64
CA VAL A 238 -0.43 13.55 -19.36
C VAL A 238 -0.40 14.71 -18.35
N SER A 239 -0.26 14.41 -17.05
CA SER A 239 -0.12 15.44 -16.01
C SER A 239 1.32 15.48 -15.49
N ASP A 240 1.79 16.66 -15.12
CA ASP A 240 3.19 16.98 -14.82
C ASP A 240 3.79 16.04 -13.75
N GLY A 241 3.09 15.74 -12.66
CA GLY A 241 3.46 14.80 -11.59
C GLY A 241 3.15 13.34 -11.86
N ALA A 242 2.52 13.04 -13.00
CA ALA A 242 2.56 11.71 -13.60
C ALA A 242 3.78 11.56 -14.54
N GLU A 243 4.33 12.66 -15.05
CA GLU A 243 5.51 12.73 -15.92
C GLU A 243 6.83 12.75 -15.11
N ASP A 244 7.01 13.69 -14.17
CA ASP A 244 7.96 13.58 -13.06
C ASP A 244 7.45 12.53 -12.09
N ASN A 245 7.88 11.29 -12.33
CA ASN A 245 7.41 10.13 -11.61
C ASN A 245 7.86 10.10 -10.14
N ASN A 246 8.88 10.89 -9.77
CA ASN A 246 9.47 10.87 -8.44
C ASN A 246 9.29 12.19 -7.66
N GLN A 247 8.68 13.20 -8.30
CA GLN A 247 8.22 14.46 -7.74
C GLN A 247 9.37 15.22 -7.06
N ASN A 248 10.35 15.58 -7.90
CA ASN A 248 11.61 16.19 -7.50
C ASN A 248 11.98 17.45 -8.31
N GLY A 249 11.22 17.81 -9.36
CA GLY A 249 11.41 18.99 -10.21
C GLY A 249 12.45 18.84 -11.33
N ASN A 250 13.08 17.67 -11.45
CA ASN A 250 14.12 17.33 -12.43
C ASN A 250 13.75 16.11 -13.27
N VAL A 251 13.73 16.29 -14.59
CA VAL A 251 13.48 15.22 -15.59
C VAL A 251 14.57 14.14 -15.54
N ASP A 252 14.27 13.01 -14.90
CA ASP A 252 15.21 11.90 -14.68
C ASP A 252 15.14 10.80 -15.78
N PRO A 253 16.16 9.92 -15.89
CA PRO A 253 16.28 8.93 -16.98
C PRO A 253 15.21 7.81 -17.00
N GLY A 254 14.01 8.13 -17.48
CA GLY A 254 12.87 7.24 -17.60
C GLY A 254 11.52 7.98 -17.66
N GLU A 255 11.52 9.25 -17.29
CA GLU A 255 10.35 10.12 -17.20
C GLU A 255 9.96 10.72 -18.57
N LEU A 256 9.01 11.65 -18.55
CA LEU A 256 8.70 12.57 -19.66
C LEU A 256 9.19 13.98 -19.26
N ASP A 257 9.01 15.00 -20.09
CA ASP A 257 9.37 16.39 -19.75
C ASP A 257 8.12 17.28 -19.73
N PRO A 258 7.55 17.65 -18.55
CA PRO A 258 6.30 18.43 -18.37
C PRO A 258 6.17 19.76 -19.11
N ARG A 259 7.22 20.17 -19.84
CA ARG A 259 7.37 21.49 -20.47
C ARG A 259 7.62 21.34 -21.98
N ASN A 260 7.47 20.12 -22.52
CA ASN A 260 7.68 19.77 -23.92
C ASN A 260 6.97 18.44 -24.28
N SER A 261 5.79 18.54 -24.90
CA SER A 261 4.97 17.44 -25.44
C SER A 261 5.79 16.28 -26.05
N ASP A 262 6.02 15.24 -25.25
CA ASP A 262 6.77 14.03 -25.60
C ASP A 262 6.01 12.72 -25.30
N ALA A 263 4.76 12.77 -24.80
CA ALA A 263 3.91 11.60 -24.56
C ALA A 263 3.52 10.89 -25.86
N SER A 264 4.47 10.10 -26.32
CA SER A 264 4.51 9.50 -27.64
C SER A 264 4.92 8.03 -27.54
N GLY A 265 4.74 7.28 -28.63
CA GLY A 265 4.96 5.85 -28.59
C GLY A 265 4.02 5.17 -27.58
N PRO A 266 4.55 4.37 -26.62
CA PRO A 266 3.73 3.73 -25.58
C PRO A 266 3.10 4.70 -24.58
N ALA A 267 3.76 5.80 -24.21
CA ALA A 267 3.29 6.71 -23.15
C ALA A 267 1.94 7.35 -23.51
N GLY A 268 1.87 8.05 -24.64
CA GLY A 268 0.65 8.65 -25.18
C GLY A 268 -0.48 7.67 -25.57
N GLN A 269 -0.29 6.36 -25.39
CA GLN A 269 -1.34 5.36 -25.56
C GLN A 269 -2.03 4.99 -24.24
N VAL A 270 -1.41 5.27 -23.09
CA VAL A 270 -1.94 4.88 -21.77
C VAL A 270 -1.95 6.01 -20.74
N CYS A 271 -0.94 6.88 -20.75
CA CYS A 271 -0.71 7.84 -19.68
C CYS A 271 -1.60 9.07 -19.71
N THR A 272 -1.98 9.55 -20.89
CA THR A 272 -2.82 10.75 -20.99
C THR A 272 -4.13 10.53 -20.23
N THR A 273 -4.64 11.52 -19.50
CA THR A 273 -5.90 11.52 -18.73
C THR A 273 -7.05 10.79 -19.42
N ASN A 274 -7.30 11.10 -20.71
CA ASN A 274 -8.34 10.50 -21.55
C ASN A 274 -8.15 8.99 -21.88
N ASN A 275 -6.96 8.44 -21.60
CA ASN A 275 -6.57 7.05 -21.84
C ASN A 275 -6.46 6.22 -20.56
N LEU A 276 -6.49 6.83 -19.37
CA LEU A 276 -6.47 6.12 -18.09
C LEU A 276 -7.64 5.12 -17.99
N ARG A 277 -7.44 3.99 -17.29
CA ARG A 277 -8.52 3.00 -17.12
C ARG A 277 -9.40 3.42 -15.94
N PRO A 278 -10.70 3.71 -16.16
CA PRO A 278 -11.56 4.24 -15.11
C PRO A 278 -11.80 3.22 -14.01
N VAL A 279 -11.78 3.70 -12.77
CA VAL A 279 -12.30 3.04 -11.56
C VAL A 279 -13.46 3.87 -11.00
N ILE A 280 -14.26 3.27 -10.13
CA ILE A 280 -15.24 3.97 -9.28
C ILE A 280 -14.84 3.80 -7.83
N PHE A 281 -14.87 4.88 -7.07
CA PHE A 281 -14.65 4.84 -5.63
C PHE A 281 -15.98 4.55 -4.91
N GLN A 282 -15.92 3.73 -3.86
CA GLN A 282 -17.05 3.37 -3.01
C GLN A 282 -16.60 3.42 -1.56
N SER A 283 -16.95 4.50 -0.87
CA SER A 283 -16.75 4.70 0.57
C SER A 283 -17.88 4.06 1.37
N GLU A 284 -17.64 3.68 2.62
CA GLU A 284 -18.70 3.17 3.49
C GLU A 284 -19.62 4.27 4.09
N GLU A 285 -19.39 5.56 3.79
CA GLU A 285 -19.92 6.72 4.56
C GLU A 285 -19.55 6.62 6.05
N GLY A 286 -18.31 6.21 6.33
CA GLY A 286 -17.76 5.93 7.66
C GLY A 286 -16.24 5.77 7.57
N ALA A 287 -15.59 5.77 8.75
CA ALA A 287 -14.19 6.15 8.95
C ALA A 287 -13.08 5.37 8.22
N ASP A 288 -13.33 4.15 7.74
CA ASP A 288 -12.25 3.15 7.68
C ASP A 288 -12.15 2.41 6.32
N ILE A 289 -13.15 2.54 5.45
CA ILE A 289 -13.21 1.79 4.19
C ILE A 289 -13.60 2.67 3.01
N LYS A 290 -12.63 2.89 2.12
CA LYS A 290 -12.79 3.37 0.74
C LYS A 290 -12.30 2.28 -0.21
N LEU A 291 -13.10 1.92 -1.22
CA LEU A 291 -12.78 0.87 -2.19
C LEU A 291 -12.70 1.43 -3.61
N ALA A 292 -11.62 1.13 -4.33
CA ALA A 292 -11.49 1.41 -5.76
C ALA A 292 -11.90 0.18 -6.59
N LEU A 293 -13.04 0.26 -7.26
CA LEU A 293 -13.66 -0.85 -8.00
C LEU A 293 -13.66 -0.61 -9.51
N PRO A 294 -13.62 -1.67 -10.34
CA PRO A 294 -14.01 -1.57 -11.75
C PRO A 294 -15.45 -1.04 -11.90
N PRO A 295 -15.75 -0.18 -12.91
CA PRO A 295 -17.11 0.35 -13.17
C PRO A 295 -18.18 -0.71 -13.48
N THR A 296 -17.81 -1.99 -13.57
CA THR A 296 -18.72 -3.14 -13.71
C THR A 296 -19.40 -3.57 -12.40
N PHE A 297 -18.94 -3.06 -11.24
CA PHE A 297 -19.61 -3.21 -9.94
C PHE A 297 -20.82 -2.26 -9.82
N THR A 298 -21.86 -2.52 -10.61
CA THR A 298 -23.10 -1.70 -10.65
C THR A 298 -24.08 -1.98 -9.51
N GLU A 299 -23.72 -2.84 -8.56
CA GLU A 299 -24.54 -3.20 -7.40
C GLU A 299 -23.65 -3.26 -6.16
N VAL A 300 -23.72 -2.21 -5.33
CA VAL A 300 -23.00 -2.08 -4.05
C VAL A 300 -23.99 -1.55 -3.00
N THR A 301 -23.88 -2.04 -1.77
CA THR A 301 -24.79 -1.76 -0.66
C THR A 301 -24.02 -1.71 0.66
N GLN A 302 -24.28 -0.71 1.50
CA GLN A 302 -23.70 -0.64 2.86
C GLN A 302 -24.23 -1.76 3.77
N ILE A 303 -23.34 -2.36 4.56
CA ILE A 303 -23.65 -3.27 5.65
C ILE A 303 -23.82 -2.44 6.93
N LYS A 304 -24.99 -2.51 7.59
CA LYS A 304 -25.29 -1.66 8.77
C LYS A 304 -25.63 -2.47 10.03
N SER A 305 -25.06 -2.08 11.17
CA SER A 305 -25.30 -2.66 12.50
C SER A 305 -26.16 -1.71 13.34
N GLY A 306 -27.48 -1.83 13.20
CA GLY A 306 -28.40 -0.80 13.70
C GLY A 306 -28.38 0.39 12.74
N THR A 307 -27.99 1.57 13.24
CA THR A 307 -27.75 2.78 12.41
C THR A 307 -26.32 2.86 11.88
N GLU A 308 -25.35 2.31 12.62
CA GLU A 308 -23.92 2.38 12.30
C GLU A 308 -23.60 1.63 11.01
N VAL A 309 -22.81 2.23 10.10
CA VAL A 309 -22.24 1.49 8.96
C VAL A 309 -21.03 0.70 9.43
N LYS A 310 -20.84 -0.49 8.85
CA LYS A 310 -19.73 -1.41 9.17
C LYS A 310 -19.00 -1.91 7.93
N GLY A 311 -19.45 -1.59 6.73
CA GLY A 311 -18.82 -2.04 5.51
C GLY A 311 -19.69 -1.93 4.26
N LEU A 312 -19.26 -2.62 3.22
CA LEU A 312 -19.88 -2.68 1.89
C LEU A 312 -20.04 -4.14 1.44
N VAL A 313 -21.12 -4.44 0.71
CA VAL A 313 -21.32 -5.70 -0.01
C VAL A 313 -21.68 -5.40 -1.46
N GLY A 314 -21.02 -6.05 -2.42
CA GLY A 314 -21.19 -5.71 -3.85
C GLY A 314 -21.10 -6.90 -4.82
N TYR A 315 -21.51 -6.67 -6.07
CA TYR A 315 -21.59 -7.68 -7.12
C TYR A 315 -21.32 -7.11 -8.53
N ASP A 316 -20.35 -7.71 -9.24
CA ASP A 316 -20.10 -7.49 -10.65
C ASP A 316 -20.87 -8.53 -11.50
N SER A 317 -21.86 -8.02 -12.25
CA SER A 317 -22.69 -8.84 -13.13
C SER A 317 -22.01 -9.29 -14.43
N THR A 318 -20.87 -8.69 -14.78
CA THR A 318 -19.98 -9.02 -15.91
C THR A 318 -18.97 -10.08 -15.52
N ALA A 319 -18.12 -9.81 -14.52
CA ALA A 319 -17.08 -10.74 -14.07
C ALA A 319 -17.63 -11.94 -13.27
N LYS A 320 -18.86 -11.86 -12.75
CA LYS A 320 -19.46 -12.84 -11.82
C LYS A 320 -18.64 -13.00 -10.54
N VAL A 321 -18.16 -11.88 -10.03
CA VAL A 321 -17.50 -11.74 -8.73
C VAL A 321 -18.46 -11.00 -7.79
N ALA A 322 -18.53 -11.42 -6.53
CA ALA A 322 -19.18 -10.68 -5.46
C ALA A 322 -18.19 -10.44 -4.33
N PHE A 323 -18.37 -9.39 -3.53
CA PHE A 323 -17.51 -9.11 -2.38
C PHE A 323 -18.31 -8.70 -1.15
N LEU A 324 -17.69 -8.88 0.01
CA LEU A 324 -18.02 -8.18 1.24
C LEU A 324 -16.73 -7.56 1.81
N ALA A 325 -16.79 -6.32 2.26
CA ALA A 325 -15.73 -5.58 2.93
C ALA A 325 -16.30 -5.01 4.23
N PHE A 326 -15.63 -5.12 5.37
CA PHE A 326 -16.14 -4.59 6.64
C PHE A 326 -15.08 -4.39 7.73
N ARG A 327 -15.32 -3.47 8.66
CA ARG A 327 -14.50 -3.22 9.86
C ARG A 327 -15.09 -3.89 11.11
N ARG A 328 -14.24 -4.45 11.97
CA ARG A 328 -14.62 -5.00 13.29
C ARG A 328 -13.39 -5.07 14.23
N PRO A 329 -13.59 -5.11 15.56
CA PRO A 329 -12.51 -5.44 16.50
C PRO A 329 -11.87 -6.81 16.22
N ALA A 330 -10.57 -6.92 16.46
CA ALA A 330 -9.81 -8.16 16.28
C ALA A 330 -10.38 -9.31 17.16
N PRO A 331 -10.32 -10.59 16.72
CA PRO A 331 -10.74 -11.73 17.54
C PRO A 331 -9.97 -11.79 18.86
N THR A 332 -10.67 -12.05 19.97
CA THR A 332 -10.10 -12.01 21.32
C THR A 332 -8.98 -13.03 21.52
N GLY A 333 -7.74 -12.59 21.51
CA GLY A 333 -6.54 -13.43 21.64
C GLY A 333 -5.64 -13.41 20.40
N SER A 334 -6.13 -12.91 19.26
CA SER A 334 -5.29 -12.52 18.14
C SER A 334 -4.61 -11.18 18.41
N THR A 335 -3.45 -10.98 17.79
CA THR A 335 -2.63 -9.75 17.76
C THR A 335 -1.89 -9.61 16.42
N THR A 336 -2.33 -10.33 15.38
CA THR A 336 -1.66 -10.43 14.07
C THR A 336 -2.66 -10.83 13.00
N ALA A 337 -2.54 -10.30 11.78
CA ALA A 337 -3.43 -10.62 10.64
C ALA A 337 -3.56 -12.14 10.33
N LEU A 338 -2.53 -12.95 10.59
CA LEU A 338 -2.62 -14.41 10.43
C LEU A 338 -3.47 -15.08 11.52
N GLY A 339 -3.37 -14.60 12.76
CA GLY A 339 -4.26 -15.03 13.86
C GLY A 339 -5.70 -14.59 13.64
N ASP A 340 -5.91 -13.44 13.02
CA ASP A 340 -7.25 -12.94 12.67
C ASP A 340 -7.94 -13.84 11.63
N GLU A 341 -7.18 -14.29 10.62
CA GLU A 341 -7.65 -15.30 9.66
C GLU A 341 -7.98 -16.62 10.35
N GLU A 342 -7.08 -17.14 11.19
CA GLU A 342 -7.24 -18.46 11.80
C GLU A 342 -8.43 -18.51 12.79
N GLU A 343 -8.71 -17.42 13.51
CA GLU A 343 -9.88 -17.29 14.39
C GLU A 343 -11.20 -16.99 13.64
N LEU A 344 -11.17 -16.37 12.45
CA LEU A 344 -12.37 -16.11 11.64
C LEU A 344 -12.71 -17.26 10.66
N GLN A 345 -11.73 -18.09 10.29
CA GLN A 345 -11.91 -19.26 9.41
C GLN A 345 -13.07 -20.19 9.82
N PRO A 346 -13.34 -20.49 11.12
CA PRO A 346 -14.49 -21.30 11.54
C PRO A 346 -15.85 -20.67 11.19
N ALA A 347 -15.96 -19.33 11.22
CA ALA A 347 -17.19 -18.62 10.84
C ALA A 347 -17.43 -18.72 9.32
N ILE A 348 -16.38 -18.56 8.51
CA ILE A 348 -16.44 -18.75 7.04
C ILE A 348 -16.83 -20.20 6.72
N ALA A 349 -16.18 -21.18 7.37
CA ALA A 349 -16.44 -22.61 7.21
C ALA A 349 -17.87 -23.03 7.62
N SER A 350 -18.52 -22.27 8.51
CA SER A 350 -19.89 -22.53 8.97
C SER A 350 -20.93 -22.47 7.83
N LYS A 351 -20.62 -21.80 6.70
CA LYS A 351 -21.53 -21.62 5.56
C LYS A 351 -21.25 -22.61 4.43
N GLY A 352 -20.04 -23.19 4.39
CA GLY A 352 -19.64 -24.27 3.47
C GLY A 352 -18.24 -24.76 3.81
N ALA A 353 -18.01 -26.06 3.68
CA ALA A 353 -16.71 -26.67 3.97
C ALA A 353 -15.61 -26.03 3.09
N LEU A 354 -14.50 -25.65 3.75
CA LEU A 354 -13.31 -25.08 3.12
C LEU A 354 -12.30 -26.16 2.78
N SER A 355 -11.55 -25.93 1.71
CA SER A 355 -10.48 -26.78 1.18
C SER A 355 -9.42 -25.90 0.51
N ASN A 356 -8.26 -26.47 0.18
CA ASN A 356 -7.19 -25.79 -0.56
C ASN A 356 -6.72 -24.44 0.05
N ARG A 357 -6.62 -24.34 1.39
CA ARG A 357 -6.12 -23.12 2.05
C ARG A 357 -4.67 -22.82 1.64
N THR A 358 -4.45 -21.61 1.17
CA THR A 358 -3.15 -20.93 1.22
C THR A 358 -3.31 -19.61 1.98
N ALA A 359 -2.27 -19.15 2.68
CA ALA A 359 -2.22 -17.84 3.31
C ALA A 359 -0.85 -17.20 3.11
N GLN A 360 -0.78 -15.89 2.98
CA GLN A 360 0.46 -15.13 2.80
C GLN A 360 0.38 -13.81 3.56
N ALA A 361 1.42 -13.48 4.32
CA ALA A 361 1.50 -12.25 5.09
C ALA A 361 2.36 -11.20 4.37
N PHE A 362 1.86 -9.97 4.32
CA PHE A 362 2.49 -8.83 3.64
C PHE A 362 2.18 -7.53 4.40
N LYS A 363 2.56 -6.38 3.86
CA LYS A 363 2.17 -5.06 4.35
C LYS A 363 1.29 -4.36 3.30
N THR A 364 0.24 -3.67 3.72
CA THR A 364 -0.58 -2.85 2.81
C THR A 364 0.22 -1.71 2.18
N TRP A 365 -0.40 -0.90 1.34
CA TRP A 365 0.28 0.28 0.81
C TRP A 365 0.60 1.29 1.94
N GLU A 366 -0.36 1.50 2.85
CA GLU A 366 -0.29 2.21 4.15
C GLU A 366 0.68 1.57 5.18
N GLY A 367 1.25 0.40 4.87
CA GLY A 367 2.20 -0.29 5.74
C GLY A 367 1.62 -1.13 6.88
N PHE A 368 0.30 -1.24 7.06
CA PHE A 368 -0.32 -2.13 8.06
C PHE A 368 -0.02 -3.61 7.79
N GLU A 369 0.01 -4.45 8.84
CA GLU A 369 0.20 -5.90 8.68
C GLU A 369 -1.06 -6.56 8.12
N ALA A 370 -0.93 -7.27 7.00
CA ALA A 370 -2.04 -7.90 6.32
C ALA A 370 -1.78 -9.36 5.96
N VAL A 371 -2.84 -10.14 5.80
CA VAL A 371 -2.81 -11.50 5.25
C VAL A 371 -3.81 -11.63 4.10
N GLN A 372 -3.32 -12.08 2.94
CA GLN A 372 -4.17 -12.65 1.90
C GLN A 372 -4.31 -14.15 2.16
N ALA A 373 -5.54 -14.65 2.19
CA ALA A 373 -5.86 -16.07 2.31
C ALA A 373 -6.81 -16.52 1.19
N ILE A 374 -6.63 -17.74 0.71
CA ILE A 374 -7.35 -18.30 -0.42
C ILE A 374 -8.01 -19.62 0.01
N TYR A 375 -9.27 -19.84 -0.36
CA TYR A 375 -9.98 -21.09 -0.09
C TYR A 375 -10.86 -21.52 -1.26
N ASP A 376 -11.03 -22.84 -1.41
CA ASP A 376 -12.11 -23.41 -2.21
C ASP A 376 -13.25 -23.87 -1.26
N GLN A 377 -14.44 -23.32 -1.44
CA GLN A 377 -15.63 -23.58 -0.62
C GLN A 377 -16.72 -24.34 -1.39
N ALA A 378 -17.28 -25.38 -0.77
CA ALA A 378 -18.43 -26.09 -1.30
C ALA A 378 -19.71 -25.23 -1.32
N GLY A 379 -20.47 -25.26 -2.43
CA GLY A 379 -21.65 -24.40 -2.61
C GLY A 379 -22.73 -24.93 -3.56
N THR A 380 -22.80 -26.25 -3.75
CA THR A 380 -23.48 -27.00 -4.84
C THR A 380 -24.90 -26.58 -5.25
N THR A 381 -25.68 -25.86 -4.42
CA THR A 381 -27.01 -25.33 -4.75
C THR A 381 -27.25 -23.88 -4.30
N THR A 382 -26.22 -23.18 -3.83
CA THR A 382 -26.33 -21.78 -3.35
C THR A 382 -25.90 -20.81 -4.44
N ASP A 383 -26.69 -19.76 -4.68
CA ASP A 383 -26.34 -18.68 -5.62
C ASP A 383 -25.26 -17.76 -5.04
N LEU A 384 -24.38 -17.23 -5.89
CA LEU A 384 -23.25 -16.38 -5.52
C LEU A 384 -23.63 -15.22 -4.60
N LYS A 385 -24.72 -14.48 -4.88
CA LYS A 385 -25.15 -13.36 -4.02
C LYS A 385 -25.50 -13.87 -2.63
N ARG A 386 -26.38 -14.87 -2.59
CA ARG A 386 -26.84 -15.52 -1.35
C ARG A 386 -25.69 -16.16 -0.56
N ARG A 387 -24.63 -16.63 -1.24
CA ARG A 387 -23.41 -17.12 -0.59
C ARG A 387 -22.66 -15.97 0.08
N THR A 388 -22.52 -14.84 -0.60
CA THR A 388 -21.87 -13.62 -0.08
C THR A 388 -22.66 -13.05 1.11
N ASP A 389 -23.98 -12.90 0.99
CA ASP A 389 -24.89 -12.53 2.08
C ASP A 389 -24.74 -13.45 3.31
N GLN A 390 -24.60 -14.76 3.08
CA GLN A 390 -24.39 -15.74 4.14
C GLN A 390 -23.03 -15.60 4.84
N LEU A 391 -22.01 -15.07 4.18
CA LEU A 391 -20.72 -14.75 4.81
C LEU A 391 -20.84 -13.48 5.68
N VAL A 392 -21.60 -12.47 5.23
CA VAL A 392 -21.95 -11.31 6.06
C VAL A 392 -22.70 -11.76 7.32
N ASP A 393 -23.69 -12.65 7.17
CA ASP A 393 -24.41 -13.30 8.29
C ASP A 393 -23.50 -14.16 9.20
N ALA A 394 -22.26 -14.47 8.80
CA ALA A 394 -21.32 -15.26 9.60
C ALA A 394 -20.37 -14.38 10.42
N LEU A 395 -19.87 -13.32 9.78
CA LEU A 395 -18.78 -12.48 10.28
C LEU A 395 -19.29 -11.22 11.00
N LEU A 396 -20.47 -10.72 10.59
CA LEU A 396 -21.20 -9.62 11.23
C LEU A 396 -22.62 -10.07 11.62
N PRO A 397 -22.77 -10.94 12.64
CA PRO A 397 -24.07 -11.44 13.08
C PRO A 397 -24.96 -10.30 13.60
N GLY A 398 -26.20 -10.23 13.09
CA GLY A 398 -27.16 -9.16 13.43
C GLY A 398 -27.12 -7.93 12.52
N SER A 399 -26.15 -7.86 11.60
CA SER A 399 -26.10 -6.80 10.57
C SER A 399 -27.27 -6.87 9.58
N THR A 400 -27.53 -5.74 8.94
CA THR A 400 -28.44 -5.54 7.81
C THR A 400 -27.64 -5.04 6.59
N GLY A 401 -28.30 -4.79 5.46
CA GLY A 401 -27.64 -4.47 4.19
C GLY A 401 -27.13 -5.72 3.48
N ARG A 402 -27.74 -6.06 2.35
CA ARG A 402 -27.55 -7.33 1.62
C ARG A 402 -27.73 -7.08 0.12
N LEU A 403 -27.23 -8.00 -0.71
CA LEU A 403 -27.36 -7.90 -2.16
C LEU A 403 -28.82 -8.05 -2.62
N GLY A 404 -29.11 -7.52 -3.81
CA GLY A 404 -30.45 -7.51 -4.39
C GLY A 404 -30.98 -8.94 -4.60
N SER A 405 -32.23 -9.19 -4.17
CA SER A 405 -32.87 -10.52 -4.12
C SER A 405 -33.01 -11.24 -5.47
N THR A 406 -32.70 -10.57 -6.58
CA THR A 406 -32.53 -11.18 -7.90
C THR A 406 -31.18 -11.91 -7.94
N ALA A 407 -31.25 -13.25 -7.88
CA ALA A 407 -30.10 -14.15 -7.93
C ALA A 407 -29.17 -13.89 -9.13
N ALA A 408 -27.86 -14.08 -8.94
CA ALA A 408 -26.86 -13.96 -10.01
C ALA A 408 -27.04 -14.99 -11.14
N GLY A 409 -27.69 -16.11 -10.85
CA GLY A 409 -27.78 -17.27 -11.73
C GLY A 409 -26.51 -18.14 -11.69
N VAL A 410 -25.74 -18.04 -10.61
CA VAL A 410 -24.37 -18.55 -10.50
C VAL A 410 -24.27 -19.46 -9.28
N THR A 411 -24.22 -20.77 -9.50
CA THR A 411 -24.17 -21.81 -8.45
C THR A 411 -23.01 -22.78 -8.67
N GLY A 412 -22.53 -23.41 -7.61
CA GLY A 412 -21.43 -24.37 -7.67
C GLY A 412 -20.48 -24.23 -6.49
N ASN A 413 -19.25 -24.70 -6.63
CA ASN A 413 -18.21 -24.42 -5.64
C ASN A 413 -17.55 -23.07 -5.95
N PHE A 414 -17.21 -22.33 -4.90
CA PHE A 414 -16.70 -20.96 -4.97
C PHE A 414 -15.26 -20.88 -4.50
N ARG A 415 -14.44 -20.13 -5.24
CA ARG A 415 -13.15 -19.62 -4.77
C ARG A 415 -13.45 -18.38 -3.93
N LEU A 416 -12.92 -18.37 -2.72
CA LEU A 416 -12.86 -17.19 -1.86
C LEU A 416 -11.40 -16.73 -1.88
N GLN A 417 -11.17 -15.43 -2.07
CA GLN A 417 -9.93 -14.77 -1.67
C GLN A 417 -10.30 -13.72 -0.62
N ALA A 418 -9.58 -13.75 0.50
CA ALA A 418 -9.84 -12.93 1.66
C ALA A 418 -8.58 -12.13 2.01
N LEU A 419 -8.76 -10.85 2.28
CA LEU A 419 -7.77 -9.94 2.83
C LEU A 419 -8.18 -9.65 4.28
N PHE A 420 -7.24 -9.79 5.20
CA PHE A 420 -7.36 -9.39 6.60
C PHE A 420 -6.29 -8.34 6.87
N VAL A 421 -6.67 -7.10 7.13
CA VAL A 421 -5.75 -5.99 7.48
C VAL A 421 -5.89 -5.70 8.97
N HIS A 422 -4.84 -5.98 9.73
CA HIS A 422 -4.78 -5.65 11.16
C HIS A 422 -4.19 -4.23 11.30
N ARG A 423 -5.06 -3.21 11.19
CA ARG A 423 -4.65 -1.83 11.50
C ARG A 423 -4.43 -1.69 13.01
N SER A 424 -5.38 -2.18 13.80
CA SER A 424 -5.37 -2.11 15.27
C SER A 424 -6.15 -3.29 15.90
N ASN A 425 -6.13 -3.40 17.23
CA ASN A 425 -7.02 -4.32 17.95
C ASN A 425 -8.50 -3.91 17.86
N GLN A 426 -8.81 -2.64 17.57
CA GLN A 426 -10.17 -2.12 17.38
C GLN A 426 -10.58 -2.09 15.90
N SER A 427 -9.66 -1.78 14.98
CA SER A 427 -9.84 -1.98 13.53
C SER A 427 -9.06 -3.18 12.96
N LEU A 428 -9.80 -4.26 12.72
CA LEU A 428 -9.48 -5.28 11.72
C LEU A 428 -10.46 -5.09 10.55
N VAL A 429 -9.93 -4.72 9.38
CA VAL A 429 -10.68 -4.69 8.13
C VAL A 429 -10.58 -6.04 7.43
N VAL A 430 -11.71 -6.56 6.98
CA VAL A 430 -11.82 -7.84 6.29
C VAL A 430 -12.52 -7.65 4.94
N VAL A 431 -11.84 -7.95 3.85
CA VAL A 431 -12.43 -8.01 2.50
C VAL A 431 -12.44 -9.47 2.04
N ILE A 432 -13.56 -9.97 1.55
CA ILE A 432 -13.68 -11.31 0.97
C ILE A 432 -14.34 -11.20 -0.40
N ALA A 433 -13.57 -11.49 -1.44
CA ALA A 433 -14.05 -11.61 -2.81
C ALA A 433 -14.38 -13.09 -3.13
N VAL A 434 -15.46 -13.30 -3.86
CA VAL A 434 -16.10 -14.61 -4.09
C VAL A 434 -16.39 -14.78 -5.58
N ALA A 435 -15.85 -15.84 -6.19
CA ALA A 435 -16.09 -16.18 -7.60
C ALA A 435 -16.28 -17.70 -7.79
N PRO A 436 -16.89 -18.17 -8.88
CA PRO A 436 -16.97 -19.61 -9.17
C PRO A 436 -15.57 -20.19 -9.43
N ILE A 437 -15.23 -21.34 -8.82
CA ILE A 437 -13.91 -22.01 -9.03
C ILE A 437 -13.63 -22.23 -10.51
N ALA A 438 -14.66 -22.60 -11.28
CA ALA A 438 -14.56 -22.81 -12.72
C ALA A 438 -14.18 -21.55 -13.52
N GLY A 439 -14.41 -20.35 -12.99
CA GLY A 439 -14.05 -19.08 -13.64
C GLY A 439 -12.63 -18.59 -13.35
N VAL A 440 -11.91 -19.20 -12.39
CA VAL A 440 -10.64 -18.69 -11.86
C VAL A 440 -9.54 -19.75 -11.72
N THR A 441 -9.77 -20.96 -12.25
CA THR A 441 -8.81 -22.09 -12.18
C THR A 441 -8.58 -22.70 -13.56
N ASN A 442 -7.57 -23.58 -13.65
CA ASN A 442 -7.22 -24.31 -14.87
C ASN A 442 -7.03 -23.35 -16.07
N GLY A 443 -7.60 -23.66 -17.25
CA GLY A 443 -7.51 -22.79 -18.43
C GLY A 443 -8.20 -21.42 -18.30
N ASN A 444 -8.96 -21.19 -17.23
CA ASN A 444 -9.68 -19.93 -16.98
C ASN A 444 -8.93 -18.98 -16.02
N ARG A 445 -7.67 -19.26 -15.66
CA ARG A 445 -6.79 -18.32 -14.90
C ARG A 445 -6.51 -17.00 -15.64
N GLY A 446 -6.86 -16.90 -16.92
CA GLY A 446 -6.81 -15.67 -17.72
C GLY A 446 -8.16 -15.01 -17.96
N ALA A 447 -9.21 -15.37 -17.22
CA ALA A 447 -10.54 -14.76 -17.34
C ALA A 447 -10.70 -13.53 -16.42
N PRO A 448 -11.56 -12.53 -16.74
CA PRO A 448 -11.74 -11.33 -15.92
C PRO A 448 -12.07 -11.59 -14.45
N ALA A 449 -12.80 -12.69 -14.18
CA ALA A 449 -13.12 -13.13 -12.82
C ALA A 449 -11.89 -13.41 -11.96
N ALA A 450 -10.76 -13.85 -12.56
CA ALA A 450 -9.53 -14.19 -11.86
C ALA A 450 -8.71 -12.95 -11.45
N PHE A 451 -8.84 -11.85 -12.18
CA PHE A 451 -8.20 -10.57 -11.84
C PHE A 451 -9.07 -9.77 -10.88
N SER A 452 -10.38 -9.66 -11.14
CA SER A 452 -11.31 -8.93 -10.27
C SER A 452 -11.36 -9.48 -8.83
N ILE A 453 -11.31 -10.80 -8.64
CA ILE A 453 -11.23 -11.39 -7.30
C ILE A 453 -9.88 -11.10 -6.60
N LYS A 454 -8.81 -10.94 -7.38
CA LYS A 454 -7.44 -10.69 -6.89
C LYS A 454 -7.24 -9.22 -6.50
N ASP A 455 -7.63 -8.27 -7.34
CA ASP A 455 -7.51 -6.82 -7.06
C ASP A 455 -8.26 -6.44 -5.77
N LEU A 456 -9.42 -7.06 -5.55
CA LEU A 456 -10.21 -6.94 -4.32
C LEU A 456 -9.57 -7.54 -3.05
N SER A 457 -8.50 -8.33 -3.17
CA SER A 457 -7.96 -9.14 -2.07
C SER A 457 -6.43 -9.14 -1.93
N ASP A 458 -5.69 -8.42 -2.78
CA ASP A 458 -4.24 -8.19 -2.64
C ASP A 458 -3.89 -6.82 -2.04
N GLY A 459 -4.89 -6.10 -1.54
CA GLY A 459 -4.72 -4.82 -0.82
C GLY A 459 -4.65 -3.60 -1.73
N SER A 460 -4.56 -3.76 -3.05
CA SER A 460 -4.47 -2.63 -3.98
C SER A 460 -5.77 -1.81 -4.11
N ALA A 461 -6.94 -2.44 -3.90
CA ALA A 461 -8.24 -1.81 -4.03
C ALA A 461 -8.82 -1.19 -2.74
N LEU A 462 -8.10 -1.23 -1.61
CA LEU A 462 -8.59 -0.80 -0.29
C LEU A 462 -7.78 0.39 0.25
N ALA A 463 -8.45 1.40 0.79
CA ALA A 463 -7.88 2.53 1.53
C ALA A 463 -8.73 2.87 2.77
N GLN A 464 -8.25 3.79 3.60
CA GLN A 464 -9.06 4.47 4.63
C GLN A 464 -10.06 5.45 3.99
N PHE A 465 -11.00 5.97 4.79
CA PHE A 465 -11.82 7.11 4.34
C PHE A 465 -10.95 8.37 4.13
N GLY A 466 -11.46 9.37 3.42
CA GLY A 466 -10.70 10.56 3.02
C GLY A 466 -9.78 10.28 1.84
N GLU A 467 -8.81 9.38 2.02
CA GLU A 467 -7.62 9.17 1.16
C GLU A 467 -7.79 9.52 -0.33
N PRO A 468 -7.08 10.54 -0.85
CA PRO A 468 -7.16 10.95 -2.25
C PRO A 468 -6.33 10.03 -3.17
N THR A 469 -6.44 10.25 -4.48
CA THR A 469 -5.74 9.46 -5.50
C THR A 469 -5.19 10.32 -6.62
N ALA A 470 -3.91 10.15 -6.94
CA ALA A 470 -3.24 10.77 -8.09
C ALA A 470 -2.96 9.73 -9.20
N ALA A 471 -2.47 10.20 -10.35
CA ALA A 471 -2.12 9.37 -11.51
C ALA A 471 -0.58 9.23 -11.65
N GLN A 472 -0.13 8.19 -12.36
CA GLN A 472 1.30 7.93 -12.62
C GLN A 472 1.53 7.44 -14.06
N CYS A 473 2.63 7.84 -14.71
CA CYS A 473 3.07 7.34 -16.02
C CYS A 473 4.53 6.82 -16.00
N GLU A 474 4.74 5.54 -15.67
CA GLU A 474 6.09 4.96 -15.67
C GLU A 474 6.49 4.44 -17.08
N ARG A 475 7.61 4.91 -17.64
CA ARG A 475 8.24 4.32 -18.84
C ARG A 475 9.48 3.52 -18.45
N PHE A 476 9.56 2.25 -18.84
CA PHE A 476 10.67 1.38 -18.44
C PHE A 476 11.05 0.35 -19.51
N THR A 477 12.23 -0.25 -19.33
CA THR A 477 12.70 -1.42 -20.09
C THR A 477 12.89 -2.60 -19.14
N LEU A 478 12.31 -3.76 -19.45
CA LEU A 478 12.29 -4.91 -18.53
C LEU A 478 13.44 -5.91 -18.83
N PRO A 479 14.49 -5.99 -17.99
CA PRO A 479 15.49 -7.05 -18.09
C PRO A 479 14.89 -8.41 -17.71
N GLN A 480 15.50 -9.51 -18.18
CA GLN A 480 15.03 -10.85 -17.85
C GLN A 480 15.34 -11.22 -16.39
N ALA A 481 14.30 -11.17 -15.56
CA ALA A 481 14.34 -11.66 -14.18
C ALA A 481 14.75 -13.14 -14.11
N LYS A 482 15.57 -13.51 -13.12
CA LYS A 482 16.18 -14.83 -12.97
C LYS A 482 15.82 -15.42 -11.61
N VAL A 483 15.34 -16.67 -11.58
CA VAL A 483 14.92 -17.32 -10.34
C VAL A 483 15.57 -18.70 -10.18
N ASP A 484 16.22 -18.91 -9.05
CA ASP A 484 16.76 -20.19 -8.59
C ASP A 484 15.83 -20.75 -7.49
N PHE A 485 15.13 -21.86 -7.74
CA PHE A 485 14.34 -22.54 -6.72
C PHE A 485 15.16 -23.62 -6.01
N LEU A 486 15.11 -23.64 -4.67
CA LEU A 486 15.61 -24.71 -3.83
C LEU A 486 14.42 -25.41 -3.14
N PHE A 487 14.06 -26.59 -3.63
CA PHE A 487 13.11 -27.46 -2.95
C PHE A 487 13.79 -28.19 -1.78
N VAL A 488 13.10 -28.26 -0.65
CA VAL A 488 13.57 -28.97 0.55
C VAL A 488 12.44 -29.89 0.99
N VAL A 489 12.58 -31.16 0.65
CA VAL A 489 11.49 -32.15 0.71
C VAL A 489 11.82 -33.21 1.73
N ASP A 490 10.90 -33.49 2.64
CA ASP A 490 11.08 -34.58 3.60
C ASP A 490 11.11 -35.97 2.90
N ASP A 491 12.06 -36.80 3.32
CA ASP A 491 12.30 -38.15 2.83
C ASP A 491 11.95 -39.24 3.85
N SER A 492 11.14 -38.93 4.87
CA SER A 492 10.61 -39.90 5.83
C SER A 492 9.53 -40.83 5.24
N GLY A 493 9.06 -41.79 6.04
CA GLY A 493 8.12 -42.83 5.63
C GLY A 493 6.66 -42.41 5.43
N SER A 494 6.22 -41.25 5.93
CA SER A 494 4.86 -40.70 5.70
C SER A 494 4.73 -40.07 4.31
N MET A 495 5.81 -39.49 3.80
CA MET A 495 5.82 -38.55 2.67
C MET A 495 5.50 -39.14 1.28
N LYS A 496 5.24 -40.45 1.17
CA LYS A 496 4.97 -41.17 -0.08
C LYS A 496 3.93 -40.47 -0.98
N THR A 497 2.77 -40.13 -0.41
CA THR A 497 1.68 -39.48 -1.16
C THR A 497 1.99 -38.01 -1.46
N SER A 498 2.67 -37.32 -0.55
CA SER A 498 3.04 -35.91 -0.65
C SER A 498 4.11 -35.68 -1.74
N GLN A 499 5.15 -36.52 -1.80
CA GLN A 499 6.17 -36.51 -2.86
C GLN A 499 5.51 -36.72 -4.24
N LEU A 500 4.66 -37.74 -4.38
CA LEU A 500 3.98 -38.04 -5.65
C LEU A 500 3.00 -36.93 -6.07
N SER A 501 2.39 -36.26 -5.10
CA SER A 501 1.51 -35.11 -5.32
C SER A 501 2.29 -33.90 -5.83
N LEU A 502 3.44 -33.58 -5.21
CA LEU A 502 4.35 -32.54 -5.71
C LEU A 502 4.86 -32.88 -7.12
N ALA A 503 5.21 -34.15 -7.39
CA ALA A 503 5.62 -34.62 -8.72
C ALA A 503 4.55 -34.36 -9.80
N ALA A 504 3.26 -34.47 -9.45
CA ALA A 504 2.16 -34.17 -10.38
C ALA A 504 2.06 -32.68 -10.73
N THR A 505 2.30 -31.77 -9.77
CA THR A 505 2.27 -30.31 -9.98
C THR A 505 3.42 -29.78 -10.85
N ALA A 506 4.54 -30.52 -10.93
CA ALA A 506 5.77 -30.03 -11.55
C ALA A 506 5.60 -29.62 -13.03
N GLN A 507 4.60 -30.16 -13.75
CA GLN A 507 4.30 -29.70 -15.11
C GLN A 507 3.62 -28.33 -15.13
N SER A 508 2.51 -28.15 -14.40
CA SER A 508 1.77 -26.88 -14.41
C SER A 508 2.58 -25.73 -13.82
N ALA A 509 3.43 -26.02 -12.83
CA ALA A 509 4.43 -25.08 -12.33
C ALA A 509 5.38 -24.62 -13.44
N ALA A 510 6.02 -25.56 -14.16
CA ALA A 510 6.94 -25.23 -15.25
C ALA A 510 6.25 -24.55 -16.45
N ASP A 511 5.03 -24.94 -16.79
CA ASP A 511 4.25 -24.34 -17.87
C ASP A 511 3.92 -22.87 -17.55
N ALA A 512 3.54 -22.56 -16.30
CA ALA A 512 3.32 -21.19 -15.84
C ALA A 512 4.62 -20.36 -15.81
N LEU A 513 5.72 -20.93 -15.30
CA LEU A 513 7.04 -20.28 -15.32
C LEU A 513 7.50 -19.98 -16.75
N ASN A 514 7.29 -20.88 -17.71
CA ASN A 514 7.61 -20.68 -19.13
C ASN A 514 6.68 -19.65 -19.83
N ALA A 515 5.46 -19.46 -19.33
CA ALA A 515 4.56 -18.41 -19.81
C ALA A 515 5.04 -17.02 -19.37
N SER A 516 5.57 -16.87 -18.15
CA SER A 516 6.18 -15.64 -17.64
C SER A 516 7.49 -15.26 -18.37
N SER A 517 7.98 -14.03 -18.22
CA SER A 517 9.28 -13.60 -18.79
C SER A 517 10.52 -14.26 -18.13
N MET A 518 10.36 -14.96 -17.01
CA MET A 518 11.46 -15.34 -16.12
C MET A 518 12.39 -16.45 -16.65
N ASP A 519 13.67 -16.35 -16.27
CA ASP A 519 14.69 -17.36 -16.51
C ASP A 519 14.89 -18.25 -15.27
N TRP A 520 14.06 -19.29 -15.14
CA TRP A 520 13.95 -20.15 -13.96
C TRP A 520 14.78 -21.44 -14.02
N ARG A 521 15.19 -21.98 -12.85
CA ARG A 521 15.75 -23.34 -12.68
C ARG A 521 15.53 -23.88 -11.27
N MET A 522 15.51 -25.20 -11.09
CA MET A 522 15.16 -25.88 -9.83
C MET A 522 16.25 -26.84 -9.35
N ALA A 523 16.61 -26.78 -8.07
CA ALA A 523 17.44 -27.74 -7.34
C ALA A 523 16.65 -28.35 -6.18
N MET A 524 17.15 -29.45 -5.60
CA MET A 524 16.50 -30.07 -4.45
C MET A 524 17.48 -30.72 -3.45
N VAL A 525 17.16 -30.60 -2.16
CA VAL A 525 17.76 -31.35 -1.04
C VAL A 525 16.64 -32.00 -0.21
N THR A 526 16.98 -32.88 0.73
CA THR A 526 16.00 -33.48 1.67
C THR A 526 16.21 -33.00 3.10
N SER A 527 15.26 -33.29 4.00
CA SER A 527 15.37 -33.07 5.44
C SER A 527 16.70 -33.59 6.02
N ALA A 528 17.15 -34.76 5.57
CA ALA A 528 18.43 -35.38 5.97
C ALA A 528 19.70 -34.60 5.56
N TYR A 529 19.62 -33.58 4.69
CA TYR A 529 20.80 -32.88 4.15
C TYR A 529 21.67 -32.20 5.24
N HIS A 530 21.06 -31.75 6.34
CA HIS A 530 21.75 -31.05 7.43
C HIS A 530 22.37 -31.95 8.50
N VAL A 531 22.09 -33.25 8.44
CA VAL A 531 22.57 -34.23 9.42
C VAL A 531 24.07 -34.49 9.17
N GLY A 532 24.87 -34.45 10.23
CA GLY A 532 26.32 -34.74 10.15
C GLY A 532 26.61 -36.23 9.97
N ASP A 533 27.87 -36.56 9.64
CA ASP A 533 28.39 -37.86 9.16
C ASP A 533 28.20 -39.10 10.08
N ALA A 534 27.35 -39.04 11.12
CA ALA A 534 27.08 -40.13 12.05
C ALA A 534 26.21 -41.25 11.44
N ASP A 535 25.34 -40.91 10.49
CA ASP A 535 24.56 -41.85 9.67
C ASP A 535 24.85 -41.58 8.20
N ASP A 536 25.51 -42.52 7.50
CA ASP A 536 25.97 -42.40 6.10
C ASP A 536 24.79 -42.60 5.10
N GLY A 537 23.70 -41.87 5.32
CA GLY A 537 22.43 -42.01 4.64
C GLY A 537 22.46 -41.47 3.19
N PRO A 538 21.69 -42.05 2.26
CA PRO A 538 21.88 -41.82 0.82
C PRO A 538 21.46 -40.43 0.31
N ASN A 539 20.95 -39.54 1.18
CA ASN A 539 20.70 -38.12 0.87
C ASN A 539 21.51 -37.14 1.73
N VAL A 540 22.30 -37.61 2.71
CA VAL A 540 23.11 -36.75 3.59
C VAL A 540 24.14 -35.97 2.77
N THR A 541 24.14 -34.63 2.88
CA THR A 541 24.89 -33.69 2.03
C THR A 541 24.72 -33.88 0.50
N ARG A 542 23.67 -34.57 0.01
CA ARG A 542 23.44 -34.78 -1.43
C ARG A 542 22.46 -33.75 -2.00
N LEU A 543 23.00 -32.81 -2.79
CA LEU A 543 22.20 -31.83 -3.54
C LEU A 543 21.93 -32.34 -4.96
N ARG A 544 20.67 -32.33 -5.37
CA ARG A 544 20.22 -32.62 -6.73
C ARG A 544 20.20 -31.32 -7.52
N ARG A 545 20.99 -31.28 -8.60
CA ARG A 545 21.53 -30.03 -9.16
C ARG A 545 20.48 -29.17 -9.87
N PHE A 546 20.70 -27.86 -9.86
CA PHE A 546 19.92 -26.87 -10.60
C PHE A 546 19.72 -27.30 -12.06
N THR A 547 18.48 -27.57 -12.43
CA THR A 547 18.06 -28.02 -13.76
C THR A 547 16.83 -27.26 -14.25
N ARG A 548 16.56 -27.37 -15.55
CA ARG A 548 15.30 -26.94 -16.19
C ARG A 548 14.47 -28.12 -16.70
N ASN A 549 15.02 -29.33 -16.64
CA ASN A 549 14.34 -30.52 -17.12
C ASN A 549 13.28 -30.96 -16.10
N VAL A 550 12.02 -30.65 -16.39
CA VAL A 550 10.86 -30.96 -15.54
C VAL A 550 10.75 -32.47 -15.27
N SER A 551 11.11 -33.31 -16.24
CA SER A 551 11.12 -34.77 -16.09
C SER A 551 12.20 -35.23 -15.09
N LYS A 552 13.35 -34.56 -15.02
CA LYS A 552 14.39 -34.78 -13.99
C LYS A 552 13.84 -34.45 -12.60
N VAL A 553 13.19 -33.30 -12.42
CA VAL A 553 12.54 -32.89 -11.15
C VAL A 553 11.44 -33.89 -10.75
N LYS A 554 10.56 -34.27 -11.68
CA LYS A 554 9.52 -35.29 -11.47
C LYS A 554 10.09 -36.63 -11.02
N SER A 555 11.20 -37.07 -11.61
CA SER A 555 11.84 -38.35 -11.25
C SER A 555 12.24 -38.36 -9.79
N TRP A 556 12.87 -37.28 -9.30
CA TRP A 556 13.35 -37.19 -7.92
C TRP A 556 12.26 -37.43 -6.86
N LEU A 557 10.99 -37.20 -7.21
CA LEU A 557 9.81 -37.31 -6.36
C LEU A 557 8.93 -38.53 -6.68
N THR A 558 9.29 -39.34 -7.68
CA THR A 558 8.50 -40.48 -8.16
C THR A 558 9.05 -41.81 -7.61
N GLU A 559 8.23 -42.53 -6.85
CA GLU A 559 8.57 -43.81 -6.21
C GLU A 559 9.25 -44.79 -7.18
N SER A 560 10.34 -45.42 -6.72
CA SER A 560 11.16 -46.39 -7.48
C SER A 560 11.82 -45.85 -8.77
N SER A 561 11.90 -44.54 -8.98
CA SER A 561 12.66 -43.99 -10.13
C SER A 561 14.17 -44.23 -9.95
N THR A 562 14.78 -44.94 -10.91
CA THR A 562 16.20 -45.36 -10.84
C THR A 562 16.97 -44.93 -12.08
N CYS A 563 18.26 -44.63 -11.91
CA CYS A 563 19.20 -44.57 -13.03
C CYS A 563 19.69 -45.98 -13.37
N SER A 564 19.79 -46.33 -14.66
CA SER A 564 20.47 -47.56 -15.08
C SER A 564 21.07 -47.47 -16.49
N ALA A 565 22.07 -48.31 -16.76
CA ALA A 565 22.59 -48.49 -18.13
C ALA A 565 21.52 -49.10 -19.07
N SER A 566 20.61 -49.92 -18.53
CA SER A 566 19.47 -50.52 -19.21
C SER A 566 18.37 -49.53 -19.62
N THR A 567 18.26 -48.37 -18.96
CA THR A 567 17.39 -47.25 -19.34
C THR A 567 18.11 -46.24 -20.24
N GLY A 568 19.26 -46.61 -20.83
CA GLY A 568 20.02 -45.77 -21.75
C GLY A 568 20.61 -44.51 -21.12
N GLY A 569 20.82 -44.49 -19.79
CA GLY A 569 21.29 -43.31 -19.08
C GLY A 569 20.18 -42.30 -18.76
N THR A 570 18.94 -42.76 -18.58
CA THR A 570 17.80 -41.95 -18.13
C THR A 570 17.17 -42.49 -16.85
N CYS A 571 16.53 -41.62 -16.06
CA CYS A 571 15.71 -42.03 -14.91
C CYS A 571 14.42 -42.69 -15.38
N SER A 572 14.05 -43.82 -14.76
CA SER A 572 12.81 -44.55 -15.08
C SER A 572 11.55 -43.81 -14.60
N LEU A 573 10.77 -43.24 -15.51
CA LEU A 573 9.48 -42.60 -15.21
C LEU A 573 8.31 -43.45 -15.75
N PRO A 574 7.20 -43.64 -15.00
CA PRO A 574 6.04 -44.43 -15.45
C PRO A 574 5.33 -43.87 -16.69
N ALA A 575 5.32 -42.54 -16.83
CA ALA A 575 4.84 -41.84 -18.02
C ALA A 575 5.55 -40.48 -18.15
N ALA A 576 6.40 -40.33 -19.16
CA ALA A 576 7.10 -39.09 -19.46
C ALA A 576 7.16 -38.83 -20.97
N PRO A 577 6.91 -37.59 -21.45
CA PRO A 577 7.04 -37.24 -22.86
C PRO A 577 8.50 -36.99 -23.29
N GLU A 578 9.39 -36.74 -22.34
CA GLU A 578 10.80 -36.39 -22.56
C GLU A 578 11.73 -37.26 -21.71
N SER A 579 12.99 -37.38 -22.13
CA SER A 579 14.02 -38.05 -21.36
C SER A 579 14.46 -37.20 -20.15
N ALA A 580 14.40 -37.82 -18.96
CA ALA A 580 15.10 -37.34 -17.77
C ALA A 580 16.52 -37.97 -17.76
N PRO A 581 17.58 -37.28 -18.24
CA PRO A 581 18.94 -37.85 -18.22
C PRO A 581 19.38 -38.12 -16.78
N CYS A 582 20.13 -39.21 -16.57
CA CYS A 582 20.59 -39.58 -15.23
C CYS A 582 21.40 -38.43 -14.56
N PRO A 583 21.09 -38.07 -13.31
CA PRO A 583 21.82 -37.07 -12.55
C PRO A 583 23.21 -37.60 -12.12
N GLY A 584 24.23 -37.41 -12.97
CA GLY A 584 25.65 -37.39 -12.61
C GLY A 584 26.33 -38.69 -12.16
N GLY A 585 25.57 -39.71 -11.75
CA GLY A 585 26.06 -40.88 -11.02
C GLY A 585 25.82 -40.78 -9.51
N ASP A 586 26.34 -41.74 -8.74
CA ASP A 586 25.98 -41.97 -7.32
C ASP A 586 26.22 -40.77 -6.38
N THR A 587 26.93 -39.73 -6.83
CA THR A 587 27.13 -38.46 -6.11
C THR A 587 25.86 -37.61 -5.93
N GLU A 588 24.81 -37.80 -6.73
CA GLU A 588 23.53 -37.05 -6.56
C GLU A 588 22.51 -37.78 -5.66
N GLY A 589 22.95 -38.83 -4.94
CA GLY A 589 22.22 -39.46 -3.85
C GLY A 589 21.41 -40.70 -4.23
N ALA A 590 20.39 -41.00 -3.42
CA ALA A 590 19.57 -42.20 -3.52
C ALA A 590 19.11 -42.54 -4.95
N ASN A 591 19.09 -43.84 -5.26
CA ASN A 591 18.65 -44.41 -6.54
C ASN A 591 19.44 -43.94 -7.79
N GLY A 592 20.71 -43.55 -7.61
CA GLY A 592 21.53 -42.91 -8.64
C GLY A 592 21.02 -41.49 -8.93
N GLY A 593 20.70 -40.75 -7.86
CA GLY A 593 20.05 -39.45 -7.82
C GLY A 593 18.59 -39.40 -8.30
N CYS A 594 18.09 -40.43 -8.99
CA CYS A 594 16.79 -40.41 -9.66
C CYS A 594 15.55 -40.41 -8.76
N TRP A 595 15.63 -40.74 -7.46
CA TRP A 595 14.51 -40.63 -6.50
C TRP A 595 15.06 -40.41 -5.09
N ILE A 596 14.45 -39.53 -4.29
CA ILE A 596 14.87 -39.28 -2.91
C ILE A 596 14.66 -40.48 -1.98
N GLY A 597 13.62 -41.28 -2.19
CA GLY A 597 13.27 -42.38 -1.29
C GLY A 597 12.36 -41.96 -0.12
N LEU A 598 12.14 -42.94 0.76
CA LEU A 598 11.33 -42.83 1.99
C LEU A 598 12.12 -43.43 3.16
N GLY A 599 13.43 -43.13 3.19
CA GLY A 599 14.42 -43.72 4.09
C GLY A 599 14.96 -42.77 5.16
N GLY A 600 14.39 -41.57 5.26
CA GLY A 600 14.67 -40.60 6.31
C GLY A 600 14.29 -41.11 7.71
N ASN A 601 14.87 -40.49 8.73
CA ASN A 601 14.47 -40.69 10.12
C ASN A 601 13.34 -39.70 10.51
N GLY A 602 12.76 -39.87 11.70
CA GLY A 602 11.69 -38.99 12.19
C GLY A 602 12.18 -37.66 12.79
N SER A 603 13.37 -37.17 12.42
CA SER A 603 13.96 -35.92 12.91
C SER A 603 14.05 -34.89 11.79
N GLU A 604 12.86 -34.41 11.39
CA GLU A 604 12.65 -33.51 10.25
C GLU A 604 13.18 -32.09 10.52
N GLY A 605 14.37 -31.77 10.02
CA GLY A 605 14.94 -30.41 10.06
C GLY A 605 14.99 -29.75 8.68
N LEU A 606 13.83 -29.36 8.13
CA LEU A 606 13.77 -28.73 6.81
C LEU A 606 14.40 -27.33 6.80
N LEU A 607 14.25 -26.55 7.87
CA LEU A 607 14.90 -25.24 8.00
C LEU A 607 16.42 -25.42 8.12
N GLY A 608 16.87 -26.44 8.86
CA GLY A 608 18.26 -26.87 8.93
C GLY A 608 18.83 -27.24 7.56
N ALA A 609 18.11 -28.05 6.79
CA ALA A 609 18.47 -28.48 5.44
C ALA A 609 18.53 -27.32 4.44
N ALA A 610 17.50 -26.45 4.43
CA ALA A 610 17.45 -25.24 3.63
C ALA A 610 18.66 -24.34 3.90
N ARG A 611 18.91 -24.03 5.17
CA ARG A 611 20.04 -23.20 5.58
C ARG A 611 21.38 -23.84 5.22
N LYS A 612 21.61 -25.12 5.55
CA LYS A 612 22.90 -25.76 5.23
C LYS A 612 23.14 -25.80 3.72
N ALA A 613 22.11 -26.03 2.90
CA ALA A 613 22.26 -25.99 1.45
C ALA A 613 22.67 -24.59 0.94
N ILE A 614 22.12 -23.51 1.51
CA ILE A 614 22.51 -22.12 1.19
C ILE A 614 23.92 -21.80 1.72
N ASP A 615 24.31 -22.33 2.88
CA ASP A 615 25.66 -22.21 3.43
C ASP A 615 26.69 -23.08 2.66
N ASP A 616 26.31 -24.19 2.04
CA ASP A 616 27.17 -25.02 1.18
C ASP A 616 27.27 -24.49 -0.26
N MET A 617 26.27 -23.73 -0.73
CA MET A 617 26.29 -23.05 -2.03
C MET A 617 27.42 -22.01 -2.09
N THR A 618 28.04 -21.90 -3.27
CA THR A 618 28.99 -20.83 -3.58
C THR A 618 28.32 -19.82 -4.54
N PRO A 619 28.03 -18.59 -4.08
CA PRO A 619 27.44 -17.56 -4.94
C PRO A 619 28.37 -17.12 -6.08
N GLY A 620 27.80 -16.59 -7.16
CA GLY A 620 28.55 -15.72 -8.08
C GLY A 620 29.06 -16.37 -9.37
N THR A 621 28.34 -17.32 -9.96
CA THR A 621 28.76 -17.98 -11.22
C THR A 621 28.16 -17.36 -12.47
N GLU A 622 28.98 -17.28 -13.53
CA GLU A 622 28.62 -16.74 -14.84
C GLU A 622 27.47 -17.50 -15.53
N PRO A 623 26.53 -16.80 -16.21
CA PRO A 623 25.31 -17.42 -16.76
C PRO A 623 25.53 -18.54 -17.79
N THR A 624 26.70 -18.62 -18.42
CA THR A 624 27.00 -19.58 -19.50
C THR A 624 27.59 -20.90 -19.02
N ALA A 625 27.66 -21.15 -17.70
CA ALA A 625 28.15 -22.41 -17.14
C ALA A 625 27.12 -23.56 -17.29
N SER A 626 27.61 -24.79 -17.49
CA SER A 626 26.81 -26.03 -17.52
C SER A 626 26.14 -26.33 -16.16
N GLU A 627 25.16 -27.26 -16.12
CA GLU A 627 24.47 -27.68 -14.87
C GLU A 627 25.46 -27.95 -13.72
N SER A 628 25.49 -27.04 -12.74
CA SER A 628 26.56 -26.96 -11.75
C SER A 628 26.19 -27.61 -10.42
N PRO A 629 27.12 -28.30 -9.73
CA PRO A 629 26.85 -29.00 -8.49
C PRO A 629 26.50 -28.10 -7.28
N ILE A 630 26.96 -26.85 -7.21
CA ILE A 630 26.88 -26.01 -5.98
C ILE A 630 26.68 -24.51 -6.22
N LEU A 631 26.36 -24.09 -7.45
CA LEU A 631 26.51 -22.68 -7.87
C LEU A 631 25.15 -22.01 -8.13
N ALA A 632 24.75 -21.12 -7.22
CA ALA A 632 23.68 -20.16 -7.41
C ALA A 632 24.12 -19.03 -8.38
N ARG A 633 23.17 -18.52 -9.17
CA ARG A 633 23.43 -17.38 -10.07
C ARG A 633 23.60 -16.09 -9.25
N LYS A 634 24.52 -15.21 -9.68
CA LYS A 634 24.81 -13.93 -8.98
C LYS A 634 23.62 -12.95 -9.04
N ASP A 635 22.91 -13.05 -10.15
CA ASP A 635 21.87 -12.17 -10.65
C ASP A 635 20.48 -12.81 -10.59
N ALA A 636 20.33 -13.94 -9.88
CA ALA A 636 19.04 -14.57 -9.61
C ALA A 636 18.55 -14.31 -8.18
N THR A 637 17.24 -14.22 -8.03
CA THR A 637 16.55 -14.38 -6.75
C THR A 637 16.55 -15.86 -6.37
N LEU A 638 16.85 -16.16 -5.10
CA LEU A 638 16.82 -17.52 -4.56
C LEU A 638 15.54 -17.70 -3.74
N VAL A 639 14.74 -18.70 -4.09
CA VAL A 639 13.44 -19.00 -3.47
C VAL A 639 13.49 -20.41 -2.87
N VAL A 640 13.04 -20.56 -1.63
CA VAL A 640 13.02 -21.85 -0.92
C VAL A 640 11.59 -22.37 -0.84
N VAL A 641 11.39 -23.66 -1.16
CA VAL A 641 10.08 -24.32 -1.03
C VAL A 641 10.22 -25.55 -0.13
N LEU A 642 9.61 -25.48 1.06
CA LEU A 642 9.58 -26.58 2.03
C LEU A 642 8.37 -27.49 1.77
N LEU A 643 8.57 -28.81 1.86
CA LEU A 643 7.49 -29.81 1.87
C LEU A 643 7.78 -30.84 2.99
N GLY A 644 6.91 -30.93 4.00
CA GLY A 644 7.04 -31.88 5.12
C GLY A 644 5.79 -31.95 5.99
N ASP A 645 5.67 -33.01 6.80
CA ASP A 645 4.48 -33.28 7.59
C ASP A 645 4.67 -33.32 9.13
N ALA A 646 5.88 -33.05 9.65
CA ALA A 646 6.13 -32.61 11.02
C ALA A 646 6.52 -31.11 11.15
N ASP A 647 6.76 -30.66 12.39
CA ASP A 647 7.37 -29.34 12.70
C ASP A 647 8.91 -29.44 12.80
N ASP A 648 9.63 -28.34 12.55
CA ASP A 648 11.09 -28.35 12.39
C ASP A 648 11.83 -28.78 13.67
N GLN A 649 12.69 -29.80 13.57
CA GLN A 649 13.42 -30.36 14.72
C GLN A 649 14.91 -29.93 14.78
N THR A 650 15.33 -28.89 14.06
CA THR A 650 16.76 -28.55 13.92
C THR A 650 17.40 -28.14 15.26
N THR A 651 18.23 -29.02 15.83
CA THR A 651 19.08 -28.76 17.02
C THR A 651 20.56 -28.48 16.71
N GLY A 652 20.94 -28.42 15.42
CA GLY A 652 22.28 -28.04 14.99
C GLY A 652 22.61 -28.53 13.58
N TYR A 653 23.90 -28.52 13.24
CA TYR A 653 24.41 -28.97 11.91
C TYR A 653 25.39 -30.15 12.02
N THR A 654 25.50 -30.77 13.20
CA THR A 654 26.56 -31.74 13.54
C THR A 654 26.14 -32.87 14.48
N SER A 655 24.87 -32.95 14.91
CA SER A 655 24.44 -33.94 15.92
C SER A 655 22.94 -34.23 15.86
N THR A 656 22.56 -35.50 16.05
CA THR A 656 21.20 -36.05 15.97
C THR A 656 20.54 -36.32 17.34
N ALA A 657 21.15 -35.89 18.44
CA ALA A 657 20.91 -36.46 19.76
C ALA A 657 19.67 -35.92 20.52
N GLU A 658 19.06 -34.82 20.07
CA GLU A 658 17.95 -34.16 20.75
C GLU A 658 16.86 -33.71 19.76
N ASN A 659 15.65 -34.24 19.91
CA ASN A 659 14.45 -33.72 19.25
C ASN A 659 13.92 -32.50 20.03
N CYS A 660 13.48 -31.45 19.32
CA CYS A 660 12.99 -30.20 19.91
C CYS A 660 11.72 -30.32 20.78
N GLY A 661 11.03 -31.45 20.70
CA GLY A 661 9.78 -31.71 21.42
C GLY A 661 8.56 -31.24 20.65
N THR A 662 7.44 -31.12 21.35
CA THR A 662 6.15 -30.80 20.73
C THR A 662 6.08 -29.29 20.46
N GLY A 663 6.01 -28.91 19.18
CA GLY A 663 6.26 -27.54 18.68
C GLY A 663 5.53 -26.41 19.40
N GLY A 664 6.13 -25.22 19.35
CA GLY A 664 5.70 -23.98 20.01
C GLY A 664 6.89 -23.04 20.28
N SER A 665 6.64 -21.84 20.81
CA SER A 665 7.71 -20.86 21.15
C SER A 665 8.49 -21.19 22.44
N LYS A 666 8.23 -22.36 23.03
CA LYS A 666 8.97 -22.93 24.16
C LYS A 666 9.48 -24.29 23.76
N ASP A 667 10.71 -24.33 23.27
CA ASP A 667 11.45 -25.57 23.05
C ASP A 667 11.43 -26.43 24.33
N LYS A 668 11.48 -27.76 24.19
CA LYS A 668 11.53 -28.70 25.31
C LYS A 668 12.61 -28.29 26.31
N ALA A 669 12.25 -28.10 27.58
CA ALA A 669 13.16 -27.55 28.59
C ALA A 669 14.50 -28.32 28.66
N GLY A 670 15.56 -27.72 28.11
CA GLY A 670 16.90 -28.28 28.00
C GLY A 670 17.37 -28.71 26.60
N SER A 671 16.54 -28.62 25.54
CA SER A 671 16.93 -29.00 24.17
C SER A 671 17.67 -27.89 23.41
N GLN A 672 18.66 -28.26 22.60
CA GLN A 672 19.56 -27.36 21.85
C GLN A 672 18.98 -26.79 20.54
N CYS A 673 17.71 -26.40 20.52
CA CYS A 673 17.02 -25.99 19.29
C CYS A 673 17.57 -24.69 18.69
N VAL A 674 17.71 -24.67 17.35
CA VAL A 674 17.90 -23.43 16.60
C VAL A 674 16.59 -22.64 16.68
N SER A 675 16.63 -21.38 17.10
CA SER A 675 15.42 -20.58 17.31
C SER A 675 14.83 -20.11 15.97
N ILE A 676 13.51 -19.88 15.95
CA ILE A 676 12.80 -19.30 14.80
C ILE A 676 13.46 -18.00 14.34
N LEU A 677 13.83 -17.13 15.30
CA LEU A 677 14.55 -15.88 15.01
C LEU A 677 15.89 -16.13 14.30
N THR A 678 16.65 -17.17 14.69
CA THR A 678 17.92 -17.52 14.05
C THR A 678 17.76 -17.94 12.58
N PHE A 679 16.59 -18.46 12.20
CA PHE A 679 16.25 -18.72 10.81
C PHE A 679 15.74 -17.46 10.10
N ALA A 680 14.84 -16.69 10.73
CA ALA A 680 14.33 -15.44 10.18
C ALA A 680 15.44 -14.42 9.89
N GLU A 681 16.41 -14.25 10.79
CA GLU A 681 17.61 -13.42 10.56
C GLU A 681 18.54 -13.96 9.45
N PHE A 682 18.51 -15.26 9.17
CA PHE A 682 19.32 -15.87 8.11
C PHE A 682 18.68 -15.68 6.75
N PHE A 683 17.41 -16.07 6.59
CA PHE A 683 16.68 -15.91 5.34
C PHE A 683 16.34 -14.43 5.04
N GLY A 684 16.26 -13.59 6.07
CA GLY A 684 15.74 -12.23 5.98
C GLY A 684 14.28 -12.18 6.42
N THR A 685 13.81 -10.98 6.79
CA THR A 685 12.42 -10.75 7.18
C THR A 685 11.76 -9.75 6.25
N ARG A 686 10.44 -9.58 6.34
CA ARG A 686 9.68 -8.48 5.72
C ARG A 686 10.08 -7.07 6.19
N SER A 687 11.14 -6.90 6.99
CA SER A 687 11.70 -5.61 7.38
C SER A 687 13.00 -5.31 6.62
N GLU A 688 13.00 -4.21 5.87
CA GLU A 688 14.13 -3.75 5.06
C GLU A 688 15.36 -3.31 5.90
N LEU A 689 15.17 -3.11 7.22
CA LEU A 689 16.17 -2.54 8.13
C LEU A 689 17.28 -3.51 8.56
N SER A 690 17.19 -4.81 8.26
CA SER A 690 18.18 -5.81 8.68
C SER A 690 18.75 -6.60 7.50
N VAL A 691 20.03 -6.39 7.18
CA VAL A 691 20.75 -7.17 6.16
C VAL A 691 20.77 -8.66 6.56
N PRO A 692 20.24 -9.58 5.74
CA PRO A 692 20.15 -11.00 6.09
C PRO A 692 21.52 -11.66 6.28
N LYS A 693 21.61 -12.58 7.25
CA LYS A 693 22.87 -13.23 7.66
C LYS A 693 23.34 -14.35 6.71
N ASN A 694 22.66 -14.57 5.58
CA ASN A 694 23.03 -15.58 4.58
C ASN A 694 24.09 -15.06 3.57
N LYS A 695 24.73 -15.98 2.86
CA LYS A 695 25.83 -15.69 1.91
C LYS A 695 25.45 -14.86 0.67
N THR A 696 24.17 -14.65 0.39
CA THR A 696 23.73 -13.82 -0.76
C THR A 696 23.62 -12.34 -0.40
N GLY A 697 23.52 -12.01 0.90
CA GLY A 697 23.23 -10.64 1.37
C GLY A 697 21.83 -10.12 1.02
N ARG A 698 20.95 -10.97 0.47
CA ARG A 698 19.56 -10.66 0.08
C ARG A 698 18.57 -11.46 0.92
N GLN A 699 17.31 -11.01 0.92
CA GLN A 699 16.19 -11.81 1.42
C GLN A 699 15.99 -13.04 0.53
N ILE A 700 15.61 -14.15 1.15
CA ILE A 700 15.32 -15.44 0.53
C ILE A 700 13.90 -15.81 0.99
N THR A 701 12.91 -15.69 0.11
CA THR A 701 11.52 -16.04 0.43
C THR A 701 11.42 -17.53 0.70
N VAL A 702 10.83 -17.91 1.84
CA VAL A 702 10.63 -19.31 2.24
C VAL A 702 9.14 -19.63 2.19
N HIS A 703 8.74 -20.47 1.24
CA HIS A 703 7.39 -21.00 1.13
C HIS A 703 7.29 -22.34 1.87
N GLY A 704 6.11 -22.66 2.41
CA GLY A 704 5.89 -23.92 3.10
C GLY A 704 4.61 -24.61 2.67
N ILE A 705 4.72 -25.82 2.13
CA ILE A 705 3.62 -26.77 1.98
C ILE A 705 3.70 -27.72 3.17
N VAL A 706 3.01 -27.38 4.26
CA VAL A 706 3.20 -28.01 5.58
C VAL A 706 1.87 -28.48 6.18
N CYS A 707 1.93 -29.18 7.32
CA CYS A 707 0.73 -29.55 8.07
C CYS A 707 0.03 -28.29 8.62
N PRO A 708 -1.25 -28.00 8.32
CA PRO A 708 -1.90 -26.79 8.84
C PRO A 708 -2.14 -26.85 10.36
N ALA A 709 -2.24 -25.68 11.00
CA ALA A 709 -2.53 -25.57 12.43
C ALA A 709 -3.80 -26.35 12.83
N GLY A 710 -3.73 -27.07 13.95
CA GLY A 710 -4.83 -27.90 14.45
C GLY A 710 -5.24 -29.09 13.57
N LYS A 711 -4.46 -29.46 12.56
CA LYS A 711 -4.64 -30.70 11.77
C LYS A 711 -3.65 -31.78 12.22
N ALA A 712 -3.87 -33.01 11.79
CA ALA A 712 -2.96 -34.13 12.02
C ALA A 712 -2.38 -34.61 10.68
N CYS A 713 -1.06 -34.75 10.63
CA CYS A 713 -0.32 -35.30 9.50
C CYS A 713 0.70 -36.35 10.02
N GLY A 714 1.71 -36.77 9.25
CA GLY A 714 2.76 -37.69 9.71
C GLY A 714 2.35 -39.17 9.78
N CYS A 715 1.28 -39.56 9.07
CA CYS A 715 0.63 -40.86 9.27
C CYS A 715 1.16 -41.92 8.30
N SER A 716 1.54 -43.08 8.82
CA SER A 716 1.98 -44.23 8.00
C SER A 716 0.89 -44.68 7.01
N GLU A 717 1.32 -45.10 5.82
CA GLU A 717 0.44 -45.60 4.74
C GLU A 717 -0.66 -46.56 5.25
N GLY A 718 -1.92 -46.26 4.90
CA GLY A 718 -3.09 -47.06 5.29
C GLY A 718 -3.72 -46.73 6.66
N LYS A 719 -3.22 -45.72 7.39
CA LYS A 719 -3.84 -45.20 8.63
C LYS A 719 -4.66 -43.94 8.37
N THR A 720 -5.66 -43.70 9.21
CA THR A 720 -6.36 -42.41 9.29
C THR A 720 -5.51 -41.43 10.12
N CYS A 721 -5.32 -40.20 9.64
CA CYS A 721 -4.76 -39.14 10.49
C CYS A 721 -5.82 -38.63 11.47
N THR A 722 -5.73 -39.06 12.72
CA THR A 722 -6.43 -38.44 13.85
C THR A 722 -5.43 -37.77 14.78
N VAL A 723 -5.88 -36.72 15.48
CA VAL A 723 -5.09 -36.01 16.51
C VAL A 723 -4.67 -36.90 17.70
N THR A 724 -5.21 -38.12 17.77
CA THR A 724 -4.90 -39.17 18.75
C THR A 724 -3.97 -40.27 18.24
N GLU A 725 -3.81 -40.42 16.92
CA GLU A 725 -2.97 -41.47 16.30
C GLU A 725 -1.68 -40.91 15.68
N SER A 726 -1.67 -39.61 15.32
CA SER A 726 -0.44 -38.83 15.18
C SER A 726 0.30 -38.81 16.53
N THR A 727 1.62 -39.01 16.52
CA THR A 727 2.41 -38.67 17.71
C THR A 727 2.42 -37.15 17.87
N ARG A 728 2.70 -36.62 19.07
CA ARG A 728 2.69 -35.18 19.34
C ARG A 728 3.83 -34.39 18.63
N GLU A 729 4.68 -35.10 17.91
CA GLU A 729 5.75 -34.61 17.05
C GLU A 729 5.19 -34.13 15.68
N PHE A 730 4.04 -34.65 15.27
CA PHE A 730 3.35 -34.39 13.99
C PHE A 730 2.01 -33.64 14.16
N ASN A 731 1.75 -33.06 15.34
CA ASN A 731 0.45 -32.50 15.71
C ASN A 731 0.57 -31.11 16.36
N PRO A 732 0.41 -30.02 15.58
CA PRO A 732 0.44 -28.64 16.07
C PRO A 732 -0.86 -28.28 16.81
N LEU A 733 -0.93 -28.67 18.09
CA LEU A 733 -2.02 -28.26 18.99
C LEU A 733 -1.89 -26.76 19.31
N PRO A 734 -2.93 -25.93 19.11
CA PRO A 734 -2.87 -24.46 19.31
C PRO A 734 -2.38 -24.01 20.70
N ALA A 735 -2.54 -24.85 21.73
CA ALA A 735 -2.16 -24.56 23.11
C ALA A 735 -0.64 -24.35 23.36
N ASN A 736 0.22 -24.66 22.38
CA ASN A 736 1.68 -24.55 22.54
C ASN A 736 2.30 -23.31 21.83
N GLY A 737 1.57 -22.66 20.92
CA GLY A 737 2.09 -21.57 20.07
C GLY A 737 2.31 -21.98 18.60
N PRO A 738 2.83 -21.07 17.75
CA PRO A 738 2.92 -21.27 16.30
C PRO A 738 4.02 -22.28 15.92
N GLN A 739 3.83 -22.95 14.77
CA GLN A 739 4.81 -23.87 14.19
C GLN A 739 6.09 -23.15 13.79
N ARG A 740 7.23 -23.84 13.90
CA ARG A 740 8.55 -23.31 13.53
C ARG A 740 8.66 -23.09 12.02
N HIS A 741 8.12 -24.01 11.20
CA HIS A 741 8.01 -23.82 9.75
C HIS A 741 7.16 -22.59 9.38
N ALA A 742 5.89 -22.56 9.81
CA ALA A 742 4.95 -21.49 9.45
C ALA A 742 5.41 -20.10 9.93
N SER A 743 6.11 -20.03 11.06
CA SER A 743 6.67 -18.76 11.56
C SER A 743 7.78 -18.19 10.67
N VAL A 744 8.64 -19.03 10.10
CA VAL A 744 9.69 -18.57 9.14
C VAL A 744 9.07 -18.20 7.80
N VAL A 745 8.06 -18.95 7.34
CA VAL A 745 7.29 -18.63 6.12
C VAL A 745 6.65 -17.24 6.24
N ASN A 746 5.91 -16.97 7.34
CA ASN A 746 5.32 -15.67 7.64
C ASN A 746 6.39 -14.56 7.75
N ALA A 747 7.48 -14.80 8.50
CA ALA A 747 8.55 -13.81 8.70
C ALA A 747 9.24 -13.41 7.39
N THR A 748 9.39 -14.34 6.44
CA THR A 748 10.01 -14.11 5.11
C THR A 748 9.02 -13.60 4.06
N GLY A 749 7.71 -13.56 4.36
CA GLY A 749 6.64 -13.14 3.43
C GLY A 749 6.20 -14.21 2.44
N GLY A 750 6.62 -15.47 2.62
CA GLY A 750 6.28 -16.56 1.73
C GLY A 750 4.86 -17.11 1.91
N VAL A 751 4.38 -17.81 0.88
CA VAL A 751 3.09 -18.52 0.89
C VAL A 751 3.14 -19.72 1.84
N LEU A 752 2.20 -19.74 2.78
CA LEU A 752 1.88 -20.86 3.67
C LEU A 752 0.74 -21.70 3.06
N GLY A 753 1.13 -22.78 2.39
CA GLY A 753 0.25 -23.80 1.83
C GLY A 753 0.02 -25.01 2.75
N SER A 754 -0.66 -26.02 2.23
CA SER A 754 -1.20 -27.15 2.98
C SER A 754 -0.86 -28.50 2.32
N ILE A 755 -0.29 -29.42 3.12
CA ILE A 755 0.14 -30.75 2.66
C ILE A 755 -0.95 -31.85 2.72
N ILE A 756 -2.16 -31.51 3.23
CA ILE A 756 -3.16 -32.51 3.68
C ILE A 756 -3.66 -33.48 2.61
N ASP A 757 -3.68 -33.08 1.34
CA ASP A 757 -4.09 -33.90 0.21
C ASP A 757 -3.52 -33.36 -1.13
N THR A 758 -3.68 -34.13 -2.21
CA THR A 758 -3.17 -33.78 -3.54
C THR A 758 -3.76 -32.46 -4.09
N PRO A 759 -5.07 -32.18 -3.98
CA PRO A 759 -5.63 -30.85 -4.29
C PRO A 759 -4.96 -29.69 -3.54
N ALA A 760 -4.75 -29.84 -2.22
CA ALA A 760 -4.15 -28.80 -1.39
C ALA A 760 -2.68 -28.53 -1.77
N ILE A 761 -1.90 -29.58 -2.04
CA ILE A 761 -0.51 -29.46 -2.55
C ILE A 761 -0.51 -28.77 -3.92
N GLY A 762 -1.49 -29.08 -4.78
CA GLY A 762 -1.69 -28.42 -6.07
C GLY A 762 -1.94 -26.92 -5.95
N ALA A 763 -2.95 -26.53 -5.17
CA ALA A 763 -3.28 -25.12 -4.93
C ALA A 763 -2.13 -24.35 -4.24
N SER A 764 -1.39 -25.03 -3.36
CA SER A 764 -0.20 -24.45 -2.71
C SER A 764 0.91 -24.16 -3.71
N MET A 765 1.25 -25.12 -4.59
CA MET A 765 2.24 -24.89 -5.65
C MET A 765 1.78 -23.84 -6.66
N ASP A 766 0.49 -23.79 -6.99
CA ASP A 766 -0.06 -22.73 -7.86
C ASP A 766 0.14 -21.33 -7.26
N ALA A 767 -0.12 -21.15 -5.96
CA ALA A 767 0.08 -19.89 -5.26
C ALA A 767 1.57 -19.52 -5.13
N ILE A 768 2.44 -20.49 -4.79
CA ILE A 768 3.89 -20.29 -4.69
C ILE A 768 4.49 -19.82 -6.03
N ILE A 769 4.06 -20.42 -7.14
CA ILE A 769 4.53 -20.04 -8.48
C ILE A 769 3.96 -18.70 -8.91
N ALA A 770 2.70 -18.38 -8.59
CA ALA A 770 2.12 -17.07 -8.85
C ALA A 770 2.87 -15.96 -8.08
N ASP A 771 3.09 -16.12 -6.78
CA ASP A 771 3.88 -15.18 -5.97
C ASP A 771 5.30 -15.02 -6.51
N THR A 772 5.98 -16.13 -6.87
CA THR A 772 7.35 -16.04 -7.39
C THR A 772 7.40 -15.30 -8.73
N ILE A 773 6.34 -15.38 -9.54
CA ILE A 773 6.20 -14.58 -10.77
C ILE A 773 5.88 -13.11 -10.44
N GLY A 774 5.13 -12.83 -9.37
CA GLY A 774 4.89 -11.47 -8.86
C GLY A 774 6.19 -10.81 -8.38
N ASN A 775 6.84 -11.37 -7.36
CA ASN A 775 8.09 -10.87 -6.75
C ASN A 775 9.29 -10.75 -7.71
N ALA A 776 9.20 -11.29 -8.92
CA ALA A 776 10.20 -11.17 -9.98
C ALA A 776 9.78 -10.21 -11.12
N GLY A 777 8.62 -9.57 -11.00
CA GLY A 777 8.13 -8.56 -11.94
C GLY A 777 8.81 -7.20 -11.80
N TYR A 778 8.34 -6.25 -12.60
CA TYR A 778 8.71 -4.84 -12.48
C TYR A 778 8.00 -4.21 -11.29
N LYS A 779 8.72 -3.72 -10.28
CA LYS A 779 8.13 -3.03 -9.12
C LYS A 779 7.79 -1.58 -9.52
N ALA A 780 6.53 -1.20 -9.33
CA ALA A 780 6.04 0.15 -9.57
C ALA A 780 6.59 1.15 -8.54
N LEU A 781 6.70 2.42 -8.93
CA LEU A 781 7.24 3.50 -8.08
C LEU A 781 6.25 3.92 -6.98
N LYS A 782 4.98 4.15 -7.32
CA LYS A 782 3.87 4.41 -6.39
C LYS A 782 3.02 3.13 -6.21
N PRO A 783 2.17 3.01 -5.16
CA PRO A 783 1.37 1.80 -4.92
C PRO A 783 0.13 1.72 -5.84
N PRO A 784 0.09 0.86 -6.88
CA PRO A 784 -0.96 0.95 -7.90
C PRO A 784 -2.30 0.38 -7.43
N ILE A 785 -3.40 1.06 -7.75
CA ILE A 785 -4.76 0.50 -7.69
C ILE A 785 -4.90 -0.51 -8.83
N GLY A 786 -4.93 -1.81 -8.52
CA GLY A 786 -4.83 -2.90 -9.50
C GLY A 786 -5.85 -2.84 -10.65
N ALA A 787 -7.06 -2.35 -10.38
CA ALA A 787 -8.12 -2.16 -11.36
C ALA A 787 -7.83 -1.05 -12.40
N SER A 788 -7.05 -0.03 -12.03
CA SER A 788 -6.73 1.15 -12.86
C SER A 788 -5.57 0.92 -13.84
N ILE A 789 -4.83 -0.18 -13.70
CA ILE A 789 -3.59 -0.40 -14.45
C ILE A 789 -3.88 -0.63 -15.94
N LYS A 790 -3.23 0.15 -16.80
CA LYS A 790 -3.20 0.00 -18.26
C LYS A 790 -1.74 -0.02 -18.75
N VAL A 791 -1.41 -0.89 -19.71
CA VAL A 791 -0.02 -1.04 -20.20
C VAL A 791 0.03 -0.94 -21.73
N ALA A 792 1.04 -0.24 -22.23
CA ALA A 792 1.44 -0.26 -23.63
C ALA A 792 2.91 -0.71 -23.78
N MET A 793 3.25 -1.20 -24.98
CA MET A 793 4.59 -1.61 -25.36
C MET A 793 4.93 -1.15 -26.77
N GLU A 794 6.19 -0.78 -26.98
CA GLU A 794 6.71 -0.41 -28.30
C GLU A 794 6.72 -1.61 -29.26
N ASN A 795 7.11 -2.80 -28.78
CA ASN A 795 7.14 -4.04 -29.56
C ASN A 795 6.80 -5.28 -28.71
N VAL A 796 5.72 -6.00 -29.05
CA VAL A 796 5.33 -7.25 -28.38
C VAL A 796 6.03 -8.48 -28.97
N ARG A 797 6.22 -9.52 -28.16
CA ARG A 797 7.02 -10.72 -28.49
C ARG A 797 6.50 -11.54 -29.68
N ASP A 798 5.19 -11.63 -29.87
CA ASP A 798 4.58 -12.17 -31.10
C ASP A 798 3.32 -11.35 -31.48
N PRO A 799 3.44 -10.40 -32.43
CA PRO A 799 2.32 -9.55 -32.86
C PRO A 799 1.27 -10.29 -33.70
N SER A 800 1.49 -11.54 -34.10
CA SER A 800 0.46 -12.34 -34.77
C SER A 800 -0.63 -12.82 -33.79
N VAL A 801 -0.24 -13.02 -32.52
CA VAL A 801 -1.10 -13.39 -31.40
C VAL A 801 -1.50 -12.16 -30.58
N CYS A 802 -0.53 -11.34 -30.16
CA CYS A 802 -0.76 -10.13 -29.37
C CYS A 802 -0.99 -8.92 -30.29
N LYS A 803 -2.26 -8.54 -30.50
CA LYS A 803 -2.63 -7.55 -31.55
C LYS A 803 -2.81 -6.11 -31.04
N ALA A 804 -2.86 -5.91 -29.73
CA ALA A 804 -3.03 -4.60 -29.11
C ALA A 804 -1.76 -4.27 -28.32
N SER A 805 -0.84 -3.53 -28.94
CA SER A 805 0.38 -3.06 -28.28
C SER A 805 0.14 -1.85 -27.38
N GLY A 806 -0.94 -1.07 -27.63
CA GLY A 806 -1.33 0.12 -26.85
C GLY A 806 -2.39 -0.10 -25.77
N ASP A 807 -2.87 -1.33 -25.61
CA ASP A 807 -3.69 -1.78 -24.47
C ASP A 807 -3.43 -3.28 -24.33
N ILE A 808 -2.32 -3.62 -23.68
CA ILE A 808 -1.93 -4.99 -23.42
C ILE A 808 -3.01 -5.61 -22.51
N PRO A 809 -3.68 -6.70 -22.91
CA PRO A 809 -4.75 -7.27 -22.11
C PRO A 809 -4.20 -7.84 -20.79
N ARG A 810 -4.97 -7.75 -19.71
CA ARG A 810 -4.64 -8.45 -18.46
C ARG A 810 -4.91 -9.95 -18.65
N SER A 811 -3.86 -10.76 -18.65
CA SER A 811 -3.88 -12.20 -18.94
C SER A 811 -2.56 -12.87 -18.54
N THR A 812 -2.67 -13.92 -17.71
CA THR A 812 -1.57 -14.83 -17.36
C THR A 812 -1.16 -15.78 -18.51
N VAL A 813 -1.78 -15.66 -19.68
CA VAL A 813 -1.51 -16.51 -20.87
C VAL A 813 -0.88 -15.71 -22.01
N ASN A 814 -1.45 -14.56 -22.35
CA ASN A 814 -0.92 -13.63 -23.36
C ASN A 814 -1.32 -12.20 -22.95
N GLY A 815 -0.52 -11.56 -22.10
CA GLY A 815 -0.89 -10.28 -21.50
C GLY A 815 0.06 -9.85 -20.39
N PHE A 816 -0.45 -9.04 -19.46
CA PHE A 816 0.18 -8.74 -18.18
C PHE A 816 -0.67 -9.27 -17.01
N ASP A 817 -0.10 -9.32 -15.81
CA ASP A 817 -0.83 -9.32 -14.55
C ASP A 817 -0.08 -8.46 -13.52
N PHE A 818 -0.75 -8.08 -12.45
CA PHE A 818 -0.23 -7.24 -11.38
C PHE A 818 -0.38 -7.93 -10.02
N ASP A 819 0.55 -7.66 -9.12
CA ASP A 819 0.47 -8.08 -7.73
C ASP A 819 0.53 -6.92 -6.73
N GLY A 820 -0.57 -6.68 -6.02
CA GLY A 820 -0.67 -5.64 -4.98
C GLY A 820 0.18 -5.91 -3.74
N SER A 821 0.48 -7.17 -3.42
CA SER A 821 1.28 -7.51 -2.24
C SER A 821 2.79 -7.25 -2.46
N ALA A 822 3.27 -7.46 -3.69
CA ALA A 822 4.63 -7.12 -4.11
C ALA A 822 4.76 -5.71 -4.75
N ARG A 823 3.63 -5.11 -5.15
CA ARG A 823 3.51 -3.88 -5.97
C ARG A 823 4.20 -4.01 -7.34
N THR A 824 3.98 -5.13 -8.04
CA THR A 824 4.75 -5.52 -9.25
C THR A 824 3.89 -5.90 -10.46
N LEU A 825 4.39 -5.61 -11.67
CA LEU A 825 3.83 -6.05 -12.95
C LEU A 825 4.65 -7.18 -13.60
N SER A 826 3.96 -8.22 -14.07
CA SER A 826 4.58 -9.38 -14.75
C SER A 826 3.90 -9.71 -16.07
N PHE A 827 4.67 -10.19 -17.05
CA PHE A 827 4.25 -10.29 -18.44
C PHE A 827 4.32 -11.72 -19.00
N PHE A 828 3.33 -12.06 -19.85
CA PHE A 828 3.04 -13.44 -20.24
C PHE A 828 2.89 -13.66 -21.75
N GLY A 829 3.39 -14.81 -22.21
CA GLY A 829 3.13 -15.34 -23.56
C GLY A 829 3.64 -14.47 -24.70
N ALA A 830 2.75 -14.17 -25.64
CA ALA A 830 3.00 -13.35 -26.83
C ALA A 830 3.05 -11.84 -26.57
N CYS A 831 2.46 -11.38 -25.45
CA CYS A 831 2.43 -9.96 -25.08
C CYS A 831 3.55 -9.55 -24.11
N ARG A 832 4.57 -10.40 -23.93
CA ARG A 832 5.84 -9.97 -23.30
C ARG A 832 6.55 -8.93 -24.19
N PRO A 833 7.43 -8.09 -23.62
CA PRO A 833 8.34 -7.27 -24.41
C PRO A 833 9.14 -8.11 -25.41
N ALA A 834 9.37 -7.60 -26.62
CA ALA A 834 10.07 -8.35 -27.66
C ALA A 834 11.54 -8.62 -27.30
N SER A 835 12.18 -7.70 -26.58
CA SER A 835 13.56 -7.75 -26.09
C SER A 835 13.71 -6.97 -24.77
N GLU A 836 14.84 -7.11 -24.08
CA GLU A 836 15.16 -6.34 -22.87
C GLU A 836 15.32 -4.83 -23.13
N ALA A 837 15.45 -4.41 -24.40
CA ALA A 837 15.55 -2.99 -24.81
C ALA A 837 14.20 -2.41 -25.32
N THR A 838 13.11 -3.18 -25.25
CA THR A 838 11.78 -2.73 -25.64
C THR A 838 11.21 -1.81 -24.56
N GLN A 839 10.79 -0.60 -24.94
CA GLN A 839 10.10 0.30 -24.03
C GLN A 839 8.67 -0.20 -23.73
N VAL A 840 8.34 -0.19 -22.45
CA VAL A 840 7.01 -0.39 -21.87
C VAL A 840 6.59 0.94 -21.26
N ALA A 841 5.30 1.28 -21.34
CA ALA A 841 4.72 2.33 -20.49
C ALA A 841 3.53 1.73 -19.72
N VAL A 842 3.40 2.09 -18.46
CA VAL A 842 2.23 1.76 -17.62
C VAL A 842 1.63 3.03 -17.07
N SER A 843 0.30 3.11 -17.09
CA SER A 843 -0.45 4.12 -16.36
C SER A 843 -1.37 3.49 -15.33
N TYR A 844 -1.52 4.14 -14.19
CA TYR A 844 -2.38 3.73 -13.10
C TYR A 844 -2.74 4.92 -12.21
N GLN A 845 -3.77 4.76 -11.40
CA GLN A 845 -4.03 5.60 -10.23
C GLN A 845 -3.45 4.92 -8.98
N TYR A 846 -2.99 5.71 -8.03
CA TYR A 846 -2.49 5.24 -6.73
C TYR A 846 -3.16 6.00 -5.59
N TRP A 847 -3.19 5.40 -4.40
CA TRP A 847 -3.61 6.07 -3.18
C TRP A 847 -2.49 6.93 -2.62
N VAL A 848 -2.81 8.17 -2.25
CA VAL A 848 -1.95 9.04 -1.43
C VAL A 848 -2.13 8.63 0.03
N ASP A 849 -1.08 8.72 0.84
CA ASP A 849 -1.04 8.33 2.26
C ASP A 849 -1.20 9.59 3.14
N THR A 850 -2.44 9.94 3.47
CA THR A 850 -2.78 11.13 4.26
C THR A 850 -3.28 10.78 5.66
N VAL A 851 -4.03 9.69 5.84
CA VAL A 851 -4.73 9.36 7.09
C VAL A 851 -3.92 8.38 7.96
N LYS A 852 -3.26 8.92 8.99
CA LYS A 852 -2.32 8.16 9.84
C LYS A 852 -2.93 7.46 11.07
N ASP A 853 -4.24 7.61 11.34
CA ASP A 853 -4.91 6.89 12.44
C ASP A 853 -5.32 5.47 12.02
N ALA A 854 -4.78 4.47 12.73
CA ALA A 854 -5.06 3.05 12.55
C ALA A 854 -6.49 2.61 12.94
N ASP A 855 -7.26 3.44 13.65
CA ASP A 855 -8.68 3.18 13.95
C ASP A 855 -9.65 4.00 13.05
N GLY A 856 -9.12 4.84 12.16
CA GLY A 856 -9.82 5.61 11.14
C GLY A 856 -10.47 6.90 11.65
N GLY A 857 -10.19 8.03 10.99
CA GLY A 857 -10.86 9.31 11.24
C GLY A 857 -12.32 9.30 10.79
N SER A 858 -13.22 9.83 11.61
CA SER A 858 -14.66 9.82 11.36
C SER A 858 -15.02 10.92 10.35
N PRO A 859 -15.83 10.66 9.30
CA PRO A 859 -16.09 11.64 8.23
C PRO A 859 -16.75 12.91 8.76
N CYS A 860 -16.14 14.06 8.49
CA CYS A 860 -16.60 15.37 8.90
C CYS A 860 -16.76 15.51 10.44
N GLU A 861 -15.84 14.95 11.22
CA GLU A 861 -15.87 15.03 12.70
C GLU A 861 -15.09 16.25 13.24
N ASP A 862 -14.13 16.78 12.48
CA ASP A 862 -13.36 17.99 12.80
C ASP A 862 -13.98 19.28 12.18
N ASP A 863 -15.05 19.18 11.38
CA ASP A 863 -15.82 20.32 10.82
C ASP A 863 -16.18 21.32 11.94
N PRO A 864 -15.85 22.62 11.85
CA PRO A 864 -16.15 23.61 12.90
C PRO A 864 -17.64 23.75 13.29
N LYS A 865 -18.54 23.17 12.49
CA LYS A 865 -20.00 23.15 12.69
C LYS A 865 -20.48 21.79 13.24
N TYR A 866 -19.58 20.85 13.52
CA TYR A 866 -19.86 19.55 14.11
C TYR A 866 -20.42 19.68 15.53
N SER A 867 -21.40 18.83 15.84
CA SER A 867 -21.90 18.64 17.21
C SER A 867 -22.69 17.34 17.27
N GLU A 868 -22.30 16.44 18.18
CA GLU A 868 -23.03 15.20 18.49
C GLU A 868 -24.52 15.43 18.84
N THR A 869 -24.90 16.67 19.17
CA THR A 869 -26.23 17.03 19.67
C THR A 869 -27.10 17.82 18.69
N GLU A 870 -26.53 18.30 17.58
CA GLU A 870 -27.25 19.05 16.54
C GLU A 870 -27.81 18.11 15.44
N PRO A 871 -28.89 18.49 14.72
CA PRO A 871 -29.34 17.79 13.52
C PRO A 871 -28.39 17.87 12.31
N HIS A 872 -27.24 18.53 12.48
CA HIS A 872 -26.30 18.91 11.42
C HIS A 872 -25.11 17.94 11.24
N HIS A 873 -24.92 16.98 12.15
CA HIS A 873 -24.03 15.84 11.91
C HIS A 873 -24.34 15.19 10.54
N CYS A 874 -23.31 14.98 9.72
CA CYS A 874 -23.36 14.55 8.31
C CYS A 874 -24.18 13.28 7.98
N SER A 875 -24.64 12.54 8.99
CA SER A 875 -25.56 11.40 8.86
C SER A 875 -27.05 11.80 8.64
N GLY A 876 -27.35 13.09 8.47
CA GLY A 876 -28.69 13.60 8.13
C GLY A 876 -29.19 13.25 6.70
N PRO A 877 -30.51 13.39 6.44
CA PRO A 877 -31.09 13.14 5.11
C PRO A 877 -30.87 14.26 4.10
N LEU A 878 -30.52 15.47 4.55
CA LEU A 878 -30.33 16.68 3.71
C LEU A 878 -28.85 17.03 3.49
N LEU A 879 -27.96 16.53 4.37
CA LEU A 879 -26.53 16.81 4.45
C LEU A 879 -25.72 15.55 4.14
N GLY A 880 -24.48 15.70 3.69
CA GLY A 880 -23.51 14.60 3.52
C GLY A 880 -22.09 15.13 3.50
N CYS A 881 -21.12 14.28 3.80
CA CYS A 881 -19.72 14.66 3.90
C CYS A 881 -19.09 14.82 2.49
N ASN A 882 -18.30 15.87 2.30
CA ASN A 882 -17.55 16.13 1.06
C ASN A 882 -16.22 15.37 1.07
N GLU A 883 -16.08 14.29 0.29
CA GLU A 883 -14.87 13.42 0.29
C GLU A 883 -13.56 14.14 -0.10
N THR A 884 -13.61 15.36 -0.63
CA THR A 884 -12.43 16.13 -1.09
C THR A 884 -11.99 17.22 -0.11
N GLY A 885 -12.74 17.48 0.96
CA GLY A 885 -12.40 18.53 1.94
C GLY A 885 -13.25 18.44 3.20
N ASP A 886 -13.47 17.21 3.69
CA ASP A 886 -14.15 16.76 4.91
C ASP A 886 -15.20 17.67 5.60
N GLN A 887 -16.01 18.38 4.81
CA GLN A 887 -17.04 19.32 5.28
C GLN A 887 -18.48 18.83 5.02
N CYS A 888 -19.41 19.18 5.92
CA CYS A 888 -20.83 18.82 5.78
C CYS A 888 -21.60 19.68 4.77
N VAL A 889 -21.59 19.26 3.51
CA VAL A 889 -22.29 19.91 2.39
C VAL A 889 -23.75 19.44 2.23
N CYS A 890 -24.60 20.22 1.56
CA CYS A 890 -25.94 19.76 1.20
C CYS A 890 -25.86 18.62 0.17
N LYS A 891 -26.53 17.50 0.43
CA LYS A 891 -26.73 16.44 -0.58
C LYS A 891 -27.48 17.04 -1.80
N PRO A 892 -27.15 16.66 -3.05
CA PRO A 892 -27.89 17.10 -4.23
C PRO A 892 -29.41 16.90 -4.08
N ASN A 893 -30.21 17.92 -4.41
CA ASN A 893 -31.67 17.97 -4.14
C ASN A 893 -32.08 17.72 -2.66
N CYS A 894 -31.17 17.91 -1.70
CA CYS A 894 -31.35 17.52 -0.30
C CYS A 894 -31.65 16.00 -0.18
N GLY A 895 -31.01 15.16 -1.00
CA GLY A 895 -31.24 13.71 -1.04
C GLY A 895 -32.64 13.31 -1.53
N ASP A 896 -33.25 14.14 -2.39
CA ASP A 896 -34.66 14.08 -2.82
C ASP A 896 -35.71 14.14 -1.66
N SER A 897 -35.26 14.47 -0.44
CA SER A 897 -36.07 14.41 0.79
C SER A 897 -37.26 15.38 0.83
N CYS A 898 -37.22 16.46 0.05
CA CYS A 898 -38.21 17.56 0.14
C CYS A 898 -39.59 17.24 -0.42
N GLY A 899 -39.74 16.13 -1.16
CA GLY A 899 -41.00 15.71 -1.76
C GLY A 899 -41.54 16.71 -2.80
N THR A 900 -42.85 16.67 -3.06
CA THR A 900 -43.49 17.44 -4.15
C THR A 900 -44.08 18.79 -3.74
N ALA A 901 -43.87 19.23 -2.50
CA ALA A 901 -44.45 20.47 -1.94
C ALA A 901 -43.42 21.50 -1.46
N ALA A 902 -42.13 21.15 -1.50
CA ALA A 902 -41.02 22.00 -1.13
C ALA A 902 -39.88 21.83 -2.15
N LEU A 903 -39.05 22.86 -2.31
CA LEU A 903 -37.80 22.82 -3.05
C LEU A 903 -36.63 22.74 -2.07
N CYS A 904 -35.58 22.02 -2.42
CA CYS A 904 -34.33 22.08 -1.66
C CYS A 904 -33.65 23.44 -1.89
N ASP A 905 -33.30 24.12 -0.81
CA ASP A 905 -32.42 25.28 -0.83
C ASP A 905 -30.98 24.81 -0.58
N MET A 906 -30.19 24.74 -1.65
CA MET A 906 -28.81 24.22 -1.63
C MET A 906 -27.81 25.13 -0.91
N ASN A 907 -28.21 26.32 -0.45
CA ASN A 907 -27.36 27.23 0.33
C ASN A 907 -27.64 27.15 1.83
N THR A 908 -28.78 26.55 2.23
CA THR A 908 -29.18 26.41 3.65
C THR A 908 -29.57 24.98 4.03
N CYS A 909 -29.35 24.02 3.13
CA CYS A 909 -29.71 22.60 3.20
C CYS A 909 -31.13 22.34 3.73
N GLN A 910 -32.10 23.20 3.37
CA GLN A 910 -33.46 23.17 3.91
C GLN A 910 -34.52 23.06 2.83
N CYS A 911 -35.56 22.27 3.11
CA CYS A 911 -36.73 22.13 2.24
C CYS A 911 -37.68 23.33 2.39
N ARG A 912 -37.58 24.32 1.51
CA ARG A 912 -38.41 25.53 1.51
C ARG A 912 -39.76 25.28 0.81
N PRO A 913 -40.91 25.57 1.43
CA PRO A 913 -42.22 25.36 0.80
C PRO A 913 -42.39 26.11 -0.52
N ILE A 914 -43.09 25.50 -1.49
CA ILE A 914 -43.43 26.17 -2.76
C ILE A 914 -44.58 27.16 -2.51
N ILE A 915 -44.22 28.41 -2.22
CA ILE A 915 -45.17 29.53 -2.10
C ILE A 915 -45.55 30.02 -3.51
N ASN A 916 -46.86 30.05 -3.81
CA ASN A 916 -47.42 30.58 -5.06
C ASN A 916 -47.82 32.06 -4.93
#